data_AF-A0A1Q9EAV0-F1
#
_entry.id   AF-A0A1Q9EAV0-F1
#
_cell.length_a   1.000
_cell.length_b   1.000
_cell.length_c   1.000
_cell.angle_alpha   90.00
_cell.angle_beta   90.00
_cell.angle_gamma   90.00
#
_symmetry.space_group_name_H-M   'P 1'
#
loop_
_entity.id
_entity.type
_entity.pdbx_description
1 polymer ?
#
loop_
_entity_poly.entity_id
_entity_poly.type
_entity_poly.pdbx_seq_one_letter_code
_entity_poly.pdbx_strand_id
1 'polypeptide(L)'
;MLKKTCSSVGRSSSLRLFARPAVAAMGAFCAKPEIDTIYETDTGAAPYRSNFQDNIMLLSDSYKTSHWRQYPPGTTEVYSYFESRGGKYDEVVFFGLQYFLKRYLQGKVVTRERIDAAEKVVNAHMGLGEMKHFNREGWEYILQQHDGKLPIVIKAAPEGMVVPVKNVLMTVVNTDPKCFWLTNYLETLLVQVWYPMTVATQSRAQKKVIMDSLIKTGTDLPNMPNKLPAPLKMITVGYQLNDFGCRGVSSMETAGIGGAAHLVNFCGSDTMPGLCTAIDYYKLPLEACAGTSVPAAEHSTITSWTKAGEKDAFENMLKQYPEGIVAVVSDSYDIYNACEKLWGTELKDLIASRAPPTGKLVVRPDSGDPKTIVVEVLERLSKHFPVTTNSAGFKVLPPYIRVIQGDGISYESLKEILANIEAKKWAAENVCFGSGGALLQKLDRDTQKCAFKCCEAVVDGKPRPVFKDPITDQGKKSKQGRLKLVKRAGKLTTLTDGEGAESEDLLVEVFRNGSVTKTFTFQEVRQQSEVGLVTPIFDVSACEFCLRDPCGDVDGELAATTQGQIDLGPMPSNECREDLLQGLRELLTSRELCDIALVAAGGQAFPAHRTVLAACSPALRARISKLNSASLQADGLPVISLDVKHSEAVKALVDSVYGIGAAESDRQYSPSSEAANMDVLKLAREFDLPALEDQVGLSECPLIRRRHD
;
A
#
# COMPACT_ATOMS: atom_id res chain seq x y z
N MET A 1 -4.32 69.82 -43.33
CA MET A 1 -4.77 70.86 -42.37
C MET A 1 -5.04 70.13 -41.06
N LEU A 2 -4.52 70.41 -39.86
CA LEU A 2 -3.65 71.40 -39.20
C LEU A 2 -3.12 70.64 -37.95
N LYS A 3 -1.82 70.35 -37.79
CA LYS A 3 -0.79 71.12 -37.04
C LYS A 3 -1.23 71.74 -35.70
N LYS A 4 -0.58 71.29 -34.60
CA LYS A 4 0.30 72.05 -33.66
C LYS A 4 0.71 71.13 -32.47
N THR A 5 1.96 70.64 -32.29
CA THR A 5 3.21 71.27 -31.73
C THR A 5 3.02 71.88 -30.33
N CYS A 6 3.86 71.67 -29.28
CA CYS A 6 5.31 71.40 -29.23
C CYS A 6 5.81 70.96 -27.82
N SER A 7 6.88 70.12 -27.78
CA SER A 7 8.12 70.12 -26.94
C SER A 7 8.07 70.15 -25.39
N SER A 8 9.00 69.60 -24.58
CA SER A 8 10.25 68.82 -24.70
C SER A 8 10.81 68.61 -23.28
N VAL A 9 11.37 67.45 -22.89
CA VAL A 9 12.53 67.34 -21.96
C VAL A 9 13.30 66.05 -22.27
N GLY A 10 14.63 66.16 -22.32
CA GLY A 10 15.57 65.17 -22.84
C GLY A 10 16.02 64.07 -21.88
N ARG A 11 16.70 63.10 -22.50
CA ARG A 11 17.39 61.94 -21.91
C ARG A 11 18.79 62.29 -21.42
N SER A 12 19.16 61.64 -20.32
CA SER A 12 20.49 61.31 -19.78
C SER A 12 20.24 59.96 -19.07
N SER A 13 20.99 58.87 -19.16
CA SER A 13 22.41 58.66 -19.42
C SER A 13 22.66 57.23 -19.94
N SER A 14 23.81 57.03 -20.55
CA SER A 14 24.23 55.88 -21.35
C SER A 14 25.26 54.97 -20.66
N LEU A 15 25.17 53.67 -21.00
CA LEU A 15 26.22 52.65 -21.12
C LEU A 15 27.04 52.21 -19.89
N ARG A 16 27.10 50.88 -19.70
CA ARG A 16 28.35 50.09 -19.83
C ARG A 16 28.07 48.59 -20.04
N LEU A 17 28.72 48.04 -21.06
CA LEU A 17 28.96 46.61 -21.33
C LEU A 17 29.71 45.94 -20.16
N PHE A 18 29.49 44.65 -19.93
CA PHE A 18 30.57 43.68 -19.73
C PHE A 18 30.12 42.25 -20.09
N ALA A 19 31.05 41.49 -20.66
CA ALA A 19 30.93 40.12 -21.11
C ALA A 19 31.70 39.16 -20.18
N ARG A 20 31.15 37.93 -20.03
CA ARG A 20 31.74 36.64 -19.56
C ARG A 20 32.11 36.46 -18.06
N PRO A 21 32.24 35.22 -17.53
CA PRO A 21 31.79 33.89 -18.00
C PRO A 21 31.00 33.07 -16.93
N ALA A 22 30.43 31.95 -17.39
CA ALA A 22 29.99 30.82 -16.55
C ALA A 22 31.18 30.14 -15.83
N VAL A 23 30.86 29.30 -14.83
CA VAL A 23 31.73 28.49 -13.95
C VAL A 23 32.05 29.16 -12.60
N ALA A 24 31.19 28.92 -11.60
CA ALA A 24 31.52 28.63 -10.19
C ALA A 24 30.25 28.73 -9.31
N ALA A 25 29.46 27.64 -9.25
CA ALA A 25 28.51 27.40 -8.16
C ALA A 25 28.11 25.91 -8.12
N MET A 26 29.13 25.03 -8.09
CA MET A 26 28.98 23.71 -7.50
C MET A 26 29.52 23.81 -6.07
N GLY A 27 28.65 23.66 -5.08
CA GLY A 27 29.07 23.61 -3.67
C GLY A 27 27.96 23.96 -2.69
N ALA A 28 27.39 22.91 -2.09
CA ALA A 28 26.67 22.93 -0.81
C ALA A 28 25.26 23.53 -0.76
N PHE A 29 24.28 22.75 -1.22
CA PHE A 29 23.01 22.57 -0.51
C PHE A 29 22.71 21.07 -0.45
N CYS A 30 23.36 20.38 0.50
CA CYS A 30 23.03 19.01 0.86
C CYS A 30 22.36 19.04 2.24
N ALA A 31 21.10 19.49 2.27
CA ALA A 31 20.21 19.19 3.38
C ALA A 31 19.40 17.97 2.94
N LYS A 32 19.70 16.80 3.54
CA LYS A 32 18.82 15.64 3.44
C LYS A 32 17.47 16.05 4.03
N PRO A 33 16.33 15.85 3.35
CA PRO A 33 15.05 15.97 4.04
C PRO A 33 14.98 14.83 5.06
N GLU A 34 14.86 15.17 6.34
CA GLU A 34 14.46 14.23 7.39
C GLU A 34 13.02 13.78 7.06
N ILE A 35 12.82 12.49 6.79
CA ILE A 35 11.53 11.86 6.43
C ILE A 35 10.78 11.41 7.71
N ASP A 36 11.08 11.99 8.88
CA ASP A 36 10.54 11.53 10.17
C ASP A 36 9.33 12.35 10.69
N THR A 37 8.68 13.18 9.86
CA THR A 37 7.56 14.05 10.30
C THR A 37 6.34 14.06 9.36
N ILE A 38 5.92 12.90 8.83
CA ILE A 38 4.62 12.81 8.12
C ILE A 38 3.50 12.25 9.02
N TYR A 39 3.86 11.65 10.16
CA TYR A 39 2.91 11.32 11.21
C TYR A 39 2.91 12.40 12.29
N GLU A 40 2.60 13.65 11.91
CA GLU A 40 2.13 14.60 12.91
C GLU A 40 0.86 14.04 13.54
N THR A 41 0.84 14.03 14.87
CA THR A 41 -0.31 13.70 15.71
C THR A 41 -1.57 14.34 15.13
N ASP A 42 -2.60 13.52 14.85
CA ASP A 42 -3.96 13.95 14.57
C ASP A 42 -4.32 15.08 15.56
N THR A 43 -4.30 16.32 15.07
CA THR A 43 -4.54 17.52 15.89
C THR A 43 -6.03 17.66 16.22
N GLY A 44 -6.87 16.71 15.82
CA GLY A 44 -8.31 16.72 16.05
C GLY A 44 -9.06 17.83 15.30
N ALA A 45 -8.35 18.69 14.56
CA ALA A 45 -8.95 19.66 13.66
C ALA A 45 -9.32 18.93 12.36
N ALA A 46 -10.58 18.49 12.27
CA ALA A 46 -11.09 17.86 11.06
C ALA A 46 -10.81 18.78 9.84
N PRO A 47 -10.34 18.23 8.70
CA PRO A 47 -10.20 19.00 7.47
C PRO A 47 -11.53 19.71 7.17
N TYR A 48 -11.50 20.90 6.57
CA TYR A 48 -12.71 21.66 6.21
C TYR A 48 -13.80 20.73 5.70
N ARG A 49 -14.87 20.56 6.48
CA ARG A 49 -16.02 19.74 6.09
C ARG A 49 -17.17 20.66 5.74
N SER A 50 -17.57 20.66 4.47
CA SER A 50 -18.71 21.45 4.00
C SER A 50 -19.99 21.07 4.76
N ASN A 51 -20.79 22.07 5.14
CA ASN A 51 -22.14 21.83 5.71
C ASN A 51 -23.14 21.25 4.70
N PHE A 52 -22.74 21.13 3.42
CA PHE A 52 -23.55 20.57 2.36
C PHE A 52 -22.92 19.31 1.75
N GLN A 53 -21.72 19.42 1.17
CA GLN A 53 -21.08 18.30 0.47
C GLN A 53 -20.63 17.17 1.41
N ASP A 54 -20.29 17.48 2.66
CA ASP A 54 -19.84 16.51 3.67
C ASP A 54 -20.88 16.24 4.76
N ASN A 55 -22.11 16.63 4.49
CA ASN A 55 -23.20 16.50 5.44
C ASN A 55 -23.86 15.13 5.26
N ILE A 56 -23.62 14.21 6.20
CA ILE A 56 -24.13 12.83 6.15
C ILE A 56 -25.65 12.74 5.93
N MET A 57 -26.39 13.77 6.36
CA MET A 57 -27.84 13.87 6.18
C MET A 57 -28.25 14.16 4.73
N LEU A 58 -27.32 14.63 3.89
CA LEU A 58 -27.52 14.92 2.47
C LEU A 58 -26.78 13.92 1.55
N LEU A 59 -26.04 12.96 2.13
CA LEU A 59 -25.34 11.88 1.42
C LEU A 59 -26.23 10.64 1.27
N SER A 60 -27.49 10.85 0.92
CA SER A 60 -28.45 9.76 0.74
C SER A 60 -29.44 10.07 -0.37
N ASP A 61 -29.98 9.03 -1.01
CA ASP A 61 -31.04 9.19 -1.98
C ASP A 61 -32.27 9.87 -1.35
N SER A 62 -32.88 10.82 -2.06
CA SER A 62 -33.92 11.69 -1.52
C SER A 62 -35.09 10.95 -0.87
N TYR A 63 -35.52 9.81 -1.43
CA TYR A 63 -36.63 9.00 -0.90
C TYR A 63 -36.35 8.47 0.52
N LYS A 64 -35.08 8.22 0.88
CA LYS A 64 -34.67 7.75 2.20
C LYS A 64 -34.92 8.77 3.31
N THR A 65 -35.01 10.06 2.97
CA THR A 65 -35.42 11.11 3.93
C THR A 65 -36.78 10.82 4.56
N SER A 66 -37.68 10.14 3.85
CA SER A 66 -39.03 9.81 4.32
C SER A 66 -39.20 8.41 4.93
N HIS A 67 -38.19 7.53 4.83
CA HIS A 67 -38.31 6.11 5.17
C HIS A 67 -38.58 5.83 6.65
N TRP A 68 -38.17 6.72 7.54
CA TRP A 68 -38.43 6.61 8.97
C TRP A 68 -39.93 6.51 9.30
N ARG A 69 -40.82 6.99 8.41
CA ARG A 69 -42.28 6.88 8.50
C ARG A 69 -42.87 5.62 7.86
N GLN A 70 -42.08 4.91 7.06
CA GLN A 70 -42.55 3.78 6.23
C GLN A 70 -42.33 2.42 6.92
N TYR A 71 -41.37 2.34 7.83
CA TYR A 71 -41.18 1.14 8.63
C TYR A 71 -42.42 0.86 9.50
N PRO A 72 -42.70 -0.42 9.81
CA PRO A 72 -43.77 -0.78 10.72
C PRO A 72 -43.66 -0.02 12.06
N PRO A 73 -44.77 0.48 12.62
CA PRO A 73 -44.78 0.96 14.00
C PRO A 73 -44.19 -0.09 14.94
N GLY A 74 -43.43 0.36 15.96
CA GLY A 74 -42.75 -0.54 16.90
C GLY A 74 -41.44 -1.15 16.38
N THR A 75 -40.94 -0.73 15.21
CA THR A 75 -39.60 -1.13 14.73
C THR A 75 -38.51 -0.57 15.65
N THR A 76 -37.63 -1.43 16.15
CA THR A 76 -36.50 -1.07 17.01
C THR A 76 -35.15 -1.42 16.41
N GLU A 77 -35.10 -2.33 15.45
CA GLU A 77 -33.84 -2.72 14.82
C GLU A 77 -34.05 -3.02 13.34
N VAL A 78 -33.10 -2.62 12.51
CA VAL A 78 -33.03 -2.96 11.09
C VAL A 78 -31.62 -3.45 10.81
N TYR A 79 -31.52 -4.69 10.34
CA TYR A 79 -30.26 -5.37 10.00
C TYR A 79 -30.19 -5.60 8.49
N SER A 80 -29.14 -5.05 7.88
CA SER A 80 -28.91 -5.05 6.44
C SER A 80 -27.53 -5.58 6.09
N TYR A 81 -27.36 -6.00 4.85
CA TYR A 81 -26.12 -6.56 4.34
C TYR A 81 -25.78 -6.09 2.93
N PHE A 82 -24.50 -6.19 2.56
CA PHE A 82 -23.97 -5.93 1.22
C PHE A 82 -23.30 -7.20 0.65
N GLU A 83 -23.56 -7.48 -0.63
CA GLU A 83 -22.94 -8.57 -1.38
C GLU A 83 -22.72 -8.18 -2.85
N SER A 84 -21.81 -8.88 -3.53
CA SER A 84 -21.88 -9.04 -4.99
C SER A 84 -22.80 -10.21 -5.31
N ARG A 85 -23.81 -10.03 -6.17
CA ARG A 85 -24.74 -11.12 -6.55
C ARG A 85 -24.25 -11.99 -7.70
N GLY A 86 -23.05 -11.73 -8.20
CA GLY A 86 -22.48 -12.25 -9.45
C GLY A 86 -21.94 -11.10 -10.28
N GLY A 87 -21.63 -11.33 -11.56
CA GLY A 87 -21.16 -10.27 -12.44
C GLY A 87 -20.17 -10.77 -13.47
N LYS A 88 -19.24 -9.90 -13.86
CA LYS A 88 -18.18 -10.20 -14.82
C LYS A 88 -17.13 -11.18 -14.26
N TYR A 89 -16.91 -11.19 -12.95
CA TYR A 89 -15.94 -12.05 -12.29
C TYR A 89 -16.60 -12.88 -11.18
N ASP A 90 -16.17 -14.14 -11.02
CA ASP A 90 -16.76 -15.10 -10.06
C ASP A 90 -16.36 -14.87 -8.59
N GLU A 91 -15.45 -13.94 -8.35
CA GLU A 91 -14.99 -13.51 -7.03
C GLU A 91 -14.74 -12.00 -7.01
N VAL A 92 -14.67 -11.44 -5.81
CA VAL A 92 -14.34 -10.03 -5.57
C VAL A 92 -13.16 -9.91 -4.62
N VAL A 93 -12.36 -8.85 -4.79
CA VAL A 93 -11.41 -8.38 -3.77
C VAL A 93 -12.13 -7.33 -2.94
N PHE A 94 -12.49 -7.64 -1.69
CA PHE A 94 -13.17 -6.68 -0.83
C PHE A 94 -12.21 -5.57 -0.40
N PHE A 95 -12.44 -4.33 -0.83
CA PHE A 95 -11.56 -3.20 -0.56
C PHE A 95 -12.33 -1.87 -0.62
N GLY A 96 -11.91 -0.91 0.22
CA GLY A 96 -12.36 0.48 0.18
C GLY A 96 -13.33 0.91 1.27
N LEU A 97 -13.87 0.01 2.09
CA LEU A 97 -14.83 0.36 3.15
C LEU A 97 -14.22 1.32 4.17
N GLN A 98 -12.98 1.07 4.61
CA GLN A 98 -12.23 1.87 5.58
C GLN A 98 -12.11 3.34 5.16
N TYR A 99 -11.97 3.61 3.86
CA TYR A 99 -12.03 4.98 3.34
C TYR A 99 -13.35 5.65 3.73
N PHE A 100 -14.49 5.02 3.42
CA PHE A 100 -15.82 5.58 3.73
C PHE A 100 -16.05 5.71 5.24
N LEU A 101 -15.59 4.73 6.03
CA LEU A 101 -15.70 4.78 7.49
C LEU A 101 -14.98 6.00 8.06
N LYS A 102 -13.70 6.18 7.73
CA LYS A 102 -12.87 7.28 8.24
C LYS A 102 -13.33 8.64 7.71
N ARG A 103 -13.66 8.72 6.42
CA ARG A 103 -13.99 9.98 5.75
C ARG A 103 -15.37 10.52 6.13
N TYR A 104 -16.36 9.64 6.25
CA TYR A 104 -17.77 10.06 6.31
C TYR A 104 -18.52 9.66 7.58
N LEU A 105 -18.12 8.59 8.27
CA LEU A 105 -18.87 8.05 9.41
C LEU A 105 -18.18 8.28 10.76
N GLN A 106 -16.85 8.35 10.79
CA GLN A 106 -16.07 8.47 12.01
C GLN A 106 -16.25 9.84 12.68
N GLY A 107 -16.38 9.81 14.01
CA GLY A 107 -16.47 10.98 14.88
C GLY A 107 -17.85 11.62 14.91
N LYS A 108 -17.88 12.92 15.25
CA LYS A 108 -19.11 13.72 15.32
C LYS A 108 -19.49 14.21 13.93
N VAL A 109 -20.35 13.46 13.25
CA VAL A 109 -20.74 13.76 11.86
C VAL A 109 -22.07 14.51 11.77
N VAL A 110 -22.83 14.52 12.87
CA VAL A 110 -24.06 15.29 13.06
C VAL A 110 -23.78 16.48 13.98
N THR A 111 -24.07 17.70 13.52
CA THR A 111 -24.00 18.93 14.32
C THR A 111 -25.27 19.73 14.13
N ARG A 112 -25.51 20.72 15.01
CA ARG A 112 -26.67 21.62 14.92
C ARG A 112 -26.74 22.31 13.55
N GLU A 113 -25.62 22.86 13.10
CA GLU A 113 -25.50 23.60 11.85
C GLU A 113 -25.79 22.71 10.65
N ARG A 114 -25.33 21.45 10.70
CA ARG A 114 -25.58 20.46 9.64
C ARG A 114 -27.03 20.00 9.62
N ILE A 115 -27.69 19.86 10.78
CA ILE A 115 -29.12 19.56 10.86
C ILE A 115 -29.92 20.70 10.22
N ASP A 116 -29.62 21.94 10.59
CA ASP A 116 -30.32 23.12 10.08
C ASP A 116 -30.10 23.30 8.57
N ALA A 117 -28.90 23.03 8.08
CA ALA A 117 -28.59 23.04 6.64
C ALA A 117 -29.34 21.92 5.90
N ALA A 118 -29.33 20.69 6.43
CA ALA A 118 -29.99 19.54 5.80
C ALA A 118 -31.50 19.72 5.74
N GLU A 119 -32.14 20.20 6.81
CA GLU A 119 -33.57 20.50 6.83
C GLU A 119 -33.96 21.48 5.73
N LYS A 120 -33.21 22.59 5.58
CA LYS A 120 -33.47 23.59 4.54
C LYS A 120 -33.40 22.98 3.14
N VAL A 121 -32.36 22.19 2.88
CA VAL A 121 -32.17 21.54 1.57
C VAL A 121 -33.27 20.52 1.29
N VAL A 122 -33.57 19.64 2.26
CA VAL A 122 -34.59 18.58 2.08
C VAL A 122 -35.98 19.19 1.91
N ASN A 123 -36.34 20.21 2.69
CA ASN A 123 -37.64 20.88 2.56
C ASN A 123 -37.78 21.60 1.20
N ALA A 124 -36.71 22.26 0.74
CA ALA A 124 -36.71 22.87 -0.59
C ALA A 124 -36.80 21.83 -1.72
N HIS A 125 -36.13 20.69 -1.57
CA HIS A 125 -36.04 19.64 -2.59
C HIS A 125 -37.29 18.77 -2.70
N MET A 126 -37.87 18.36 -1.55
CA MET A 126 -39.00 17.43 -1.49
C MET A 126 -40.37 18.15 -1.59
N GLY A 127 -40.38 19.48 -1.55
CA GLY A 127 -41.56 20.33 -1.70
C GLY A 127 -42.00 21.00 -0.38
N LEU A 128 -42.57 22.21 -0.50
CA LEU A 128 -43.00 23.07 0.61
C LEU A 128 -44.35 22.66 1.25
N GLY A 129 -44.75 21.39 1.15
CA GLY A 129 -46.03 20.91 1.67
C GLY A 129 -46.04 20.68 3.19
N GLU A 130 -47.23 20.53 3.78
CA GLU A 130 -47.43 20.26 5.22
C GLU A 130 -46.76 18.97 5.74
N MET A 131 -46.30 18.09 4.84
CA MET A 131 -45.66 16.82 5.15
C MET A 131 -44.16 17.01 5.46
N LYS A 132 -43.79 16.85 6.74
CA LYS A 132 -42.39 16.82 7.18
C LYS A 132 -41.67 15.56 6.66
N HIS A 133 -40.90 15.70 5.60
CA HIS A 133 -40.05 14.63 5.07
C HIS A 133 -38.80 14.43 5.93
N PHE A 134 -38.09 15.50 6.30
CA PHE A 134 -36.86 15.42 7.08
C PHE A 134 -37.11 14.99 8.54
N ASN A 135 -36.41 13.94 9.01
CA ASN A 135 -36.49 13.45 10.38
C ASN A 135 -35.67 14.29 11.36
N ARG A 136 -36.04 15.56 11.55
CA ARG A 136 -35.29 16.49 12.40
C ARG A 136 -35.11 15.96 13.83
N GLU A 137 -36.18 15.44 14.42
CA GLU A 137 -36.18 14.90 15.78
C GLU A 137 -35.24 13.71 15.92
N GLY A 138 -35.22 12.79 14.94
CA GLY A 138 -34.29 11.66 14.92
C GLY A 138 -32.82 12.09 14.83
N TRP A 139 -32.50 13.10 14.02
CA TRP A 139 -31.14 13.63 13.92
C TRP A 139 -30.72 14.41 15.17
N GLU A 140 -31.62 15.20 15.77
CA GLU A 140 -31.37 15.86 17.04
C GLU A 140 -31.19 14.87 18.19
N TYR A 141 -31.92 13.75 18.17
CA TYR A 141 -31.73 12.66 19.12
C TYR A 141 -30.31 12.09 19.03
N ILE A 142 -29.79 11.84 17.82
CA ILE A 142 -28.40 11.40 17.61
C ILE A 142 -27.42 12.45 18.13
N LEU A 143 -27.66 13.74 17.86
CA LEU A 143 -26.83 14.82 18.39
C LEU A 143 -26.78 14.82 19.93
N GLN A 144 -27.93 14.70 20.58
CA GLN A 144 -28.06 14.84 22.04
C GLN A 144 -27.63 13.59 22.81
N GLN A 145 -28.04 12.40 22.35
CA GLN A 145 -27.80 11.15 23.08
C GLN A 145 -26.50 10.45 22.69
N HIS A 146 -26.03 10.67 21.46
CA HIS A 146 -24.83 10.04 20.92
C HIS A 146 -23.73 11.04 20.59
N ASP A 147 -23.83 12.29 21.07
CA ASP A 147 -22.84 13.35 20.82
C ASP A 147 -22.54 13.54 19.32
N GLY A 148 -23.58 13.39 18.50
CA GLY A 148 -23.49 13.52 17.04
C GLY A 148 -22.77 12.36 16.33
N LYS A 149 -22.48 11.27 17.04
CA LYS A 149 -21.90 10.03 16.50
C LYS A 149 -23.01 9.06 16.07
N LEU A 150 -22.80 8.32 14.99
CA LEU A 150 -23.82 7.42 14.43
C LEU A 150 -23.94 6.13 15.27
N PRO A 151 -25.10 5.83 15.89
CA PRO A 151 -25.30 4.61 16.68
C PRO A 151 -25.58 3.39 15.79
N ILE A 152 -24.52 2.91 15.13
CA ILE A 152 -24.54 1.72 14.26
C ILE A 152 -23.35 0.82 14.56
N VAL A 153 -23.48 -0.46 14.23
CA VAL A 153 -22.38 -1.41 14.12
C VAL A 153 -22.27 -1.85 12.66
N ILE A 154 -21.03 -1.92 12.18
CA ILE A 154 -20.68 -2.50 10.87
C ILE A 154 -19.69 -3.63 11.10
N LYS A 155 -20.06 -4.84 10.68
CA LYS A 155 -19.12 -5.95 10.48
C LYS A 155 -18.81 -6.08 8.99
N ALA A 156 -17.59 -6.45 8.64
CA ALA A 156 -17.19 -6.64 7.25
C ALA A 156 -16.11 -7.71 7.08
N ALA A 157 -16.01 -8.30 5.89
CA ALA A 157 -14.86 -9.12 5.53
C ALA A 157 -13.57 -8.29 5.67
N PRO A 158 -12.45 -8.86 6.13
CA PRO A 158 -11.17 -8.16 6.14
C PRO A 158 -10.83 -7.58 4.75
N GLU A 159 -10.36 -6.33 4.69
CA GLU A 159 -10.00 -5.74 3.40
C GLU A 159 -8.81 -6.49 2.77
N GLY A 160 -8.85 -6.64 1.45
CA GLY A 160 -7.95 -7.49 0.67
C GLY A 160 -8.44 -8.93 0.51
N MET A 161 -9.41 -9.39 1.33
CA MET A 161 -9.95 -10.75 1.23
C MET A 161 -10.62 -10.99 -0.13
N VAL A 162 -10.25 -12.11 -0.75
CA VAL A 162 -10.86 -12.58 -2.00
C VAL A 162 -12.05 -13.46 -1.65
N VAL A 163 -13.25 -13.01 -2.03
CA VAL A 163 -14.51 -13.66 -1.65
C VAL A 163 -15.29 -14.03 -2.90
N PRO A 164 -15.72 -15.31 -3.07
CA PRO A 164 -16.62 -15.69 -4.16
C PRO A 164 -17.92 -14.88 -4.12
N VAL A 165 -18.47 -14.57 -5.29
CA VAL A 165 -19.76 -13.87 -5.39
C VAL A 165 -20.88 -14.63 -4.65
N LYS A 166 -21.96 -13.91 -4.33
CA LYS A 166 -23.12 -14.37 -3.54
C LYS A 166 -22.81 -14.66 -2.08
N ASN A 167 -21.74 -14.09 -1.55
CA ASN A 167 -21.44 -14.08 -0.12
C ASN A 167 -21.60 -12.69 0.50
N VAL A 168 -21.96 -12.65 1.78
CA VAL A 168 -22.00 -11.43 2.57
C VAL A 168 -20.58 -10.85 2.72
N LEU A 169 -20.46 -9.55 2.53
CA LEU A 169 -19.18 -8.82 2.62
C LEU A 169 -19.22 -7.77 3.73
N MET A 170 -20.40 -7.24 4.02
CA MET A 170 -20.61 -6.23 5.05
C MET A 170 -22.03 -6.36 5.61
N THR A 171 -22.20 -6.15 6.90
CA THR A 171 -23.49 -6.09 7.59
C THR A 171 -23.57 -4.81 8.42
N VAL A 172 -24.74 -4.17 8.44
CA VAL A 172 -24.98 -2.90 9.13
C VAL A 172 -26.24 -3.02 9.99
N VAL A 173 -26.17 -2.55 11.23
CA VAL A 173 -27.29 -2.56 12.16
C VAL A 173 -27.23 -1.36 13.09
N ASN A 174 -28.39 -0.80 13.46
CA ASN A 174 -28.48 0.25 14.48
C ASN A 174 -28.28 -0.34 15.88
N THR A 175 -27.65 0.42 16.77
CA THR A 175 -27.41 0.03 18.17
C THR A 175 -28.37 0.70 19.16
N ASP A 176 -29.09 1.72 18.71
CA ASP A 176 -30.13 2.40 19.49
C ASP A 176 -31.51 2.15 18.86
N PRO A 177 -32.51 1.68 19.64
CA PRO A 177 -33.88 1.44 19.16
C PRO A 177 -34.55 2.63 18.46
N LYS A 178 -34.23 3.86 18.83
CA LYS A 178 -34.80 5.08 18.21
C LYS A 178 -34.14 5.44 16.87
N CYS A 179 -33.08 4.72 16.52
CA CYS A 179 -32.29 4.95 15.31
C CYS A 179 -32.46 3.83 14.27
N PHE A 180 -33.52 3.02 14.33
CA PHE A 180 -33.81 1.93 13.38
C PHE A 180 -33.77 2.35 11.90
N TRP A 181 -34.19 3.59 11.62
CA TRP A 181 -34.22 4.14 10.26
C TRP A 181 -32.84 4.44 9.68
N LEU A 182 -31.81 4.56 10.53
CA LEU A 182 -30.46 4.98 10.15
C LEU A 182 -29.74 3.93 9.30
N THR A 183 -29.94 2.63 9.57
CA THR A 183 -29.26 1.53 8.87
C THR A 183 -29.33 1.67 7.35
N ASN A 184 -30.54 1.83 6.82
CA ASN A 184 -30.74 1.97 5.37
C ASN A 184 -30.68 3.43 4.89
N TYR A 185 -30.62 4.41 5.79
CA TYR A 185 -30.28 5.78 5.40
C TYR A 185 -28.85 5.85 4.85
N LEU A 186 -27.94 5.06 5.43
CA LEU A 186 -26.53 5.00 5.03
C LEU A 186 -26.26 4.14 3.79
N GLU A 187 -27.25 3.40 3.30
CA GLU A 187 -27.12 2.51 2.14
C GLU A 187 -26.49 3.21 0.94
N THR A 188 -26.97 4.40 0.58
CA THR A 188 -26.54 5.13 -0.62
C THR A 188 -25.02 5.34 -0.63
N LEU A 189 -24.47 5.74 0.50
CA LEU A 189 -23.04 5.99 0.68
C LEU A 189 -22.26 4.67 0.77
N LEU A 190 -22.71 3.74 1.62
CA LEU A 190 -22.01 2.47 1.83
C LEU A 190 -22.01 1.55 0.60
N VAL A 191 -23.03 1.65 -0.27
CA VAL A 191 -23.05 0.91 -1.54
C VAL A 191 -21.91 1.37 -2.45
N GLN A 192 -21.42 2.62 -2.35
CA GLN A 192 -20.32 3.12 -3.18
C GLN A 192 -19.00 2.34 -3.02
N VAL A 193 -18.87 1.52 -1.98
CA VAL A 193 -17.80 0.50 -1.86
C VAL A 193 -17.75 -0.43 -3.08
N TRP A 194 -18.84 -0.54 -3.87
CA TRP A 194 -18.85 -1.24 -5.15
C TRP A 194 -17.69 -0.78 -6.06
N TYR A 195 -17.34 0.50 -6.06
CA TYR A 195 -16.36 1.08 -6.97
C TYR A 195 -14.93 0.58 -6.67
N PRO A 196 -14.31 0.86 -5.49
CA PRO A 196 -12.98 0.35 -5.18
C PRO A 196 -12.91 -1.18 -5.24
N MET A 197 -13.94 -1.87 -4.76
CA MET A 197 -14.01 -3.34 -4.84
C MET A 197 -13.95 -3.84 -6.29
N THR A 198 -14.70 -3.22 -7.21
CA THR A 198 -14.73 -3.63 -8.62
C THR A 198 -13.42 -3.31 -9.33
N VAL A 199 -12.82 -2.14 -9.06
CA VAL A 199 -11.50 -1.77 -9.60
C VAL A 199 -10.42 -2.75 -9.11
N ALA A 200 -10.36 -3.04 -7.80
CA ALA A 200 -9.41 -4.00 -7.25
C ALA A 200 -9.61 -5.41 -7.84
N THR A 201 -10.86 -5.83 -8.03
CA THR A 201 -11.21 -7.12 -8.64
C THR A 201 -10.77 -7.22 -10.10
N GLN A 202 -11.09 -6.21 -10.92
CA GLN A 202 -10.70 -6.18 -12.33
C GLN A 202 -9.18 -6.06 -12.50
N SER A 203 -8.53 -5.24 -11.66
CA SER A 203 -7.07 -5.15 -11.59
C SER A 203 -6.47 -6.53 -11.32
N ARG A 204 -6.96 -7.25 -10.29
CA ARG A 204 -6.54 -8.62 -10.00
C ARG A 204 -6.80 -9.60 -11.14
N ALA A 205 -7.93 -9.48 -11.84
CA ALA A 205 -8.24 -10.33 -12.99
C ALA A 205 -7.26 -10.11 -14.15
N GLN A 206 -6.85 -8.87 -14.41
CA GLN A 206 -5.80 -8.55 -15.38
C GLN A 206 -4.43 -9.09 -14.94
N LYS A 207 -4.12 -9.01 -13.64
CA LYS A 207 -2.91 -9.60 -13.06
C LYS A 207 -2.81 -11.10 -13.34
N LYS A 208 -3.91 -11.85 -13.19
CA LYS A 208 -3.96 -13.29 -13.52
C LYS A 208 -3.62 -13.57 -14.99
N VAL A 209 -4.16 -12.78 -15.92
CA VAL A 209 -3.91 -12.94 -17.36
C VAL A 209 -2.44 -12.68 -17.70
N ILE A 210 -1.87 -11.60 -17.17
CA ILE A 210 -0.46 -11.26 -17.35
C ILE A 210 0.43 -12.35 -16.78
N MET A 211 0.15 -12.81 -15.55
CA MET A 211 0.93 -13.81 -14.86
C MET A 211 0.95 -15.15 -15.61
N ASP A 212 -0.21 -15.61 -16.10
CA ASP A 212 -0.32 -16.82 -16.93
C ASP A 212 0.57 -16.72 -18.18
N SER A 213 0.57 -15.57 -18.85
CA SER A 213 1.37 -15.36 -20.06
C SER A 213 2.88 -15.27 -19.76
N LEU A 214 3.28 -14.64 -18.65
CA LEU A 214 4.68 -14.61 -18.21
C LEU A 214 5.21 -16.03 -17.92
N ILE A 215 4.41 -16.86 -17.24
CA ILE A 215 4.77 -18.26 -16.96
C ILE A 215 4.89 -19.05 -18.26
N LYS A 216 3.87 -19.00 -19.12
CA LYS A 216 3.85 -19.73 -20.41
C LYS A 216 5.01 -19.36 -21.32
N THR A 217 5.43 -18.10 -21.28
CA THR A 217 6.50 -17.58 -22.14
C THR A 217 7.90 -17.67 -21.50
N GLY A 218 8.03 -18.31 -20.33
CA GLY A 218 9.33 -18.64 -19.74
C GLY A 218 10.00 -17.52 -18.96
N THR A 219 9.25 -16.55 -18.44
CA THR A 219 9.79 -15.54 -17.52
C THR A 219 10.15 -16.19 -16.19
N ASP A 220 11.38 -15.99 -15.73
CA ASP A 220 11.88 -16.45 -14.42
C ASP A 220 11.32 -15.57 -13.30
N LEU A 221 10.04 -15.79 -12.94
CA LEU A 221 9.36 -15.05 -11.88
C LEU A 221 10.09 -15.14 -10.52
N PRO A 222 10.65 -16.29 -10.08
CA PRO A 222 11.38 -16.38 -8.83
C PRO A 222 12.65 -15.52 -8.75
N ASN A 223 13.42 -15.42 -9.83
CA ASN A 223 14.68 -14.67 -9.85
C ASN A 223 14.58 -13.30 -10.52
N MET A 224 13.37 -12.83 -10.83
CA MET A 224 13.19 -11.48 -11.36
C MET A 224 13.58 -10.43 -10.30
N PRO A 225 14.40 -9.43 -10.67
CA PRO A 225 14.89 -8.43 -9.73
C PRO A 225 13.74 -7.60 -9.15
N ASN A 226 13.52 -7.70 -7.84
CA ASN A 226 12.68 -6.78 -7.07
C ASN A 226 13.27 -6.57 -5.67
N LYS A 227 12.98 -5.42 -5.07
CA LYS A 227 13.53 -5.01 -3.76
C LYS A 227 12.60 -5.34 -2.58
N LEU A 228 11.62 -6.24 -2.73
CA LEU A 228 10.59 -6.46 -1.72
C LEU A 228 10.70 -7.83 -1.04
N PRO A 229 10.36 -7.95 0.26
CA PRO A 229 10.43 -9.21 0.99
C PRO A 229 9.38 -10.21 0.48
N ALA A 230 9.61 -11.52 0.60
CA ALA A 230 8.54 -12.51 0.36
C ALA A 230 7.41 -12.32 1.39
N PRO A 231 6.11 -12.46 1.05
CA PRO A 231 5.54 -12.86 -0.25
C PRO A 231 5.36 -11.72 -1.27
N LEU A 232 5.81 -10.50 -0.97
CA LEU A 232 5.73 -9.31 -1.85
C LEU A 232 6.74 -9.33 -3.03
N LYS A 233 7.56 -10.39 -3.16
CA LYS A 233 8.45 -10.64 -4.31
C LYS A 233 7.72 -10.70 -5.66
N MET A 234 6.40 -10.79 -5.70
CA MET A 234 5.61 -10.73 -6.96
C MET A 234 5.46 -9.33 -7.58
N ILE A 235 6.12 -8.32 -7.03
CA ILE A 235 5.99 -6.92 -7.48
C ILE A 235 6.57 -6.64 -8.87
N THR A 236 7.35 -7.53 -9.50
CA THR A 236 7.68 -7.32 -10.93
C THR A 236 6.47 -7.57 -11.84
N VAL A 237 5.56 -8.49 -11.50
CA VAL A 237 4.19 -8.46 -12.07
C VAL A 237 3.49 -7.16 -11.70
N GLY A 238 3.77 -6.63 -10.51
CA GLY A 238 3.29 -5.35 -10.05
C GLY A 238 3.64 -4.14 -10.94
N TYR A 239 4.61 -4.24 -11.86
CA TYR A 239 4.91 -3.18 -12.83
C TYR A 239 4.47 -3.50 -14.26
N GLN A 240 3.76 -4.60 -14.46
CA GLN A 240 3.31 -5.01 -15.79
C GLN A 240 2.02 -4.33 -16.25
N LEU A 241 1.28 -3.73 -15.32
CA LEU A 241 0.12 -2.89 -15.64
C LEU A 241 0.23 -1.60 -14.82
N ASN A 242 0.47 -0.49 -15.51
CA ASN A 242 0.48 0.85 -14.96
C ASN A 242 -0.91 1.48 -15.07
N ASP A 243 -1.33 2.15 -14.00
CA ASP A 243 -2.53 2.97 -14.00
C ASP A 243 -2.29 4.34 -14.65
N PHE A 244 -2.95 4.58 -15.78
CA PHE A 244 -2.96 5.85 -16.54
C PHE A 244 -4.33 6.58 -16.43
N GLY A 245 -5.12 6.25 -15.41
CA GLY A 245 -6.54 6.56 -15.34
C GLY A 245 -6.89 7.93 -14.77
N CYS A 246 -5.95 8.65 -14.14
CA CYS A 246 -6.24 9.90 -13.43
C CYS A 246 -7.06 10.92 -14.25
N ARG A 247 -6.75 11.09 -15.54
CA ARG A 247 -7.47 12.03 -16.43
C ARG A 247 -8.79 11.49 -16.98
N GLY A 248 -8.99 10.18 -16.91
CA GLY A 248 -10.11 9.47 -17.51
C GLY A 248 -11.25 9.17 -16.53
N VAL A 249 -11.12 9.55 -15.26
CA VAL A 249 -12.14 9.34 -14.23
C VAL A 249 -13.02 10.56 -13.99
N SER A 250 -14.17 10.36 -13.34
CA SER A 250 -15.19 11.40 -13.13
C SER A 250 -14.88 12.46 -12.07
N SER A 251 -13.93 12.21 -11.17
CA SER A 251 -13.51 13.18 -10.13
C SER A 251 -12.16 12.81 -9.51
N MET A 252 -11.56 13.74 -8.75
CA MET A 252 -10.32 13.46 -8.01
C MET A 252 -10.52 12.47 -6.86
N GLU A 253 -11.73 12.41 -6.27
CA GLU A 253 -12.06 11.38 -5.29
C GLU A 253 -12.15 9.99 -5.94
N THR A 254 -12.75 9.90 -7.14
CA THR A 254 -12.76 8.69 -7.96
C THR A 254 -11.34 8.28 -8.38
N ALA A 255 -10.46 9.25 -8.70
CA ALA A 255 -9.04 9.01 -8.96
C ALA A 255 -8.32 8.44 -7.74
N GLY A 256 -8.56 9.01 -6.55
CA GLY A 256 -7.95 8.56 -5.31
C GLY A 256 -8.36 7.15 -4.92
N ILE A 257 -9.67 6.90 -4.83
CA ILE A 257 -10.18 5.59 -4.41
C ILE A 257 -9.87 4.51 -5.46
N GLY A 258 -9.99 4.85 -6.75
CA GLY A 258 -9.72 3.93 -7.87
C GLY A 258 -8.24 3.60 -8.00
N GLY A 259 -7.37 4.62 -7.95
CA GLY A 259 -5.92 4.42 -7.99
C GLY A 259 -5.45 3.56 -6.82
N ALA A 260 -5.91 3.82 -5.59
CA ALA A 260 -5.59 2.99 -4.43
C ALA A 260 -6.05 1.53 -4.60
N ALA A 261 -7.24 1.31 -5.19
CA ALA A 261 -7.75 -0.02 -5.48
C ALA A 261 -6.92 -0.78 -6.52
N HIS A 262 -6.37 -0.09 -7.52
CA HIS A 262 -5.43 -0.71 -8.45
C HIS A 262 -4.12 -1.11 -7.76
N LEU A 263 -3.59 -0.24 -6.88
CA LEU A 263 -2.36 -0.46 -6.12
C LEU A 263 -2.41 -1.62 -5.12
N VAL A 264 -3.60 -2.16 -4.85
CA VAL A 264 -3.74 -3.44 -4.13
C VAL A 264 -3.00 -4.56 -4.88
N ASN A 265 -3.07 -4.57 -6.22
CA ASN A 265 -2.55 -5.66 -7.05
C ASN A 265 -1.23 -5.32 -7.77
N PHE A 266 -1.00 -4.03 -8.04
CA PHE A 266 0.14 -3.52 -8.81
C PHE A 266 0.87 -2.40 -8.06
N CYS A 267 2.01 -1.97 -8.60
CA CYS A 267 2.89 -0.94 -8.07
C CYS A 267 3.12 0.22 -9.05
N GLY A 268 2.73 0.10 -10.33
CA GLY A 268 2.87 1.17 -11.31
C GLY A 268 1.63 2.07 -11.36
N SER A 269 1.78 3.38 -11.16
CA SER A 269 0.65 4.32 -11.31
C SER A 269 1.13 5.74 -11.59
N ASP A 270 0.47 6.41 -12.53
CA ASP A 270 0.59 7.85 -12.77
C ASP A 270 -0.57 8.62 -12.08
N THR A 271 -1.48 7.91 -11.41
CA THR A 271 -2.60 8.48 -10.64
C THR A 271 -2.14 8.76 -9.21
N MET A 272 -1.38 9.85 -9.03
CA MET A 272 -0.89 10.30 -7.71
C MET A 272 -1.97 10.36 -6.60
N PRO A 273 -3.23 10.78 -6.85
CA PRO A 273 -4.28 10.74 -5.82
C PRO A 273 -4.49 9.36 -5.19
N GLY A 274 -4.23 8.29 -5.95
CA GLY A 274 -4.31 6.91 -5.47
C GLY A 274 -3.28 6.60 -4.38
N LEU A 275 -2.03 7.04 -4.60
CA LEU A 275 -0.97 6.95 -3.61
C LEU A 275 -1.32 7.74 -2.34
N CYS A 276 -1.79 8.99 -2.49
CA CYS A 276 -2.23 9.81 -1.34
C CYS A 276 -3.33 9.10 -0.53
N THR A 277 -4.31 8.50 -1.20
CA THR A 277 -5.39 7.76 -0.53
C THR A 277 -4.86 6.55 0.24
N ALA A 278 -3.91 5.80 -0.32
CA ALA A 278 -3.27 4.67 0.37
C ALA A 278 -2.44 5.12 1.60
N ILE A 279 -1.78 6.27 1.53
CA ILE A 279 -1.04 6.87 2.66
C ILE A 279 -2.02 7.29 3.76
N ASP A 280 -2.97 8.18 3.44
CA ASP A 280 -3.84 8.81 4.43
C ASP A 280 -4.78 7.81 5.12
N TYR A 281 -5.37 6.92 4.33
CA TYR A 281 -6.43 6.03 4.84
C TYR A 281 -5.91 4.65 5.21
N TYR A 282 -4.78 4.20 4.68
CA TYR A 282 -4.25 2.85 4.87
C TYR A 282 -2.81 2.82 5.39
N LYS A 283 -2.23 3.97 5.78
CA LYS A 283 -0.88 4.04 6.38
C LYS A 283 0.20 3.37 5.53
N LEU A 284 0.13 3.51 4.21
CA LEU A 284 1.21 3.05 3.32
C LEU A 284 2.50 3.85 3.64
N PRO A 285 3.59 3.21 4.11
CA PRO A 285 4.85 3.93 4.31
C PRO A 285 5.42 4.39 2.98
N LEU A 286 5.91 5.64 2.92
CA LEU A 286 6.52 6.21 1.71
C LEU A 286 7.78 5.46 1.31
N GLU A 287 8.55 4.97 2.26
CA GLU A 287 9.75 4.16 2.03
C GLU A 287 9.43 2.79 1.37
N ALA A 288 8.21 2.28 1.55
CA ALA A 288 7.74 1.05 0.93
C ALA A 288 7.00 1.30 -0.41
N CYS A 289 7.02 2.55 -0.91
CA CYS A 289 6.09 3.10 -1.92
C CYS A 289 5.60 2.07 -2.94
N ALA A 290 4.29 1.80 -2.90
CA ALA A 290 3.54 1.21 -3.99
C ALA A 290 2.91 2.37 -4.78
N GLY A 291 2.94 2.35 -6.11
CA GLY A 291 2.49 3.47 -6.95
C GLY A 291 3.63 4.36 -7.41
N THR A 292 4.72 3.74 -7.85
CA THR A 292 5.85 4.44 -8.46
C THR A 292 5.61 4.63 -9.97
N SER A 293 6.29 5.62 -10.53
CA SER A 293 6.31 5.90 -11.96
C SER A 293 7.75 6.17 -12.41
N VAL A 294 7.93 6.39 -13.70
CA VAL A 294 9.21 6.67 -14.35
C VAL A 294 9.09 7.94 -15.18
N PRO A 295 10.18 8.65 -15.47
CA PRO A 295 10.17 9.70 -16.48
C PRO A 295 9.57 9.20 -17.80
N ALA A 296 8.50 9.84 -18.24
CA ALA A 296 7.76 9.47 -19.44
C ALA A 296 7.48 10.70 -20.31
N ALA A 297 7.61 10.56 -21.63
CA ALA A 297 7.17 11.58 -22.58
C ALA A 297 5.68 11.45 -22.89
N GLU A 298 5.03 12.56 -23.19
CA GLU A 298 3.72 12.63 -23.84
C GLU A 298 3.84 13.35 -25.19
N HIS A 299 2.79 13.32 -26.03
CA HIS A 299 2.89 13.87 -27.38
C HIS A 299 3.30 15.34 -27.40
N SER A 300 2.91 16.15 -26.40
CA SER A 300 3.28 17.57 -26.36
C SER A 300 4.79 17.78 -26.28
N THR A 301 5.51 16.97 -25.49
CA THR A 301 6.96 17.08 -25.28
C THR A 301 7.79 16.57 -26.45
N ILE A 302 7.18 15.78 -27.34
CA ILE A 302 7.78 15.36 -28.62
C ILE A 302 7.45 16.36 -29.72
N THR A 303 6.16 16.69 -29.89
CA THR A 303 5.68 17.51 -31.01
C THR A 303 6.10 18.98 -30.90
N SER A 304 6.43 19.49 -29.71
CA SER A 304 6.98 20.84 -29.53
C SER A 304 8.34 21.04 -30.21
N TRP A 305 9.05 19.96 -30.54
CA TRP A 305 10.29 19.98 -31.33
C TRP A 305 10.04 19.96 -32.84
N THR A 306 8.77 20.00 -33.25
CA THR A 306 8.28 19.83 -34.63
C THR A 306 8.55 18.43 -35.19
N LYS A 307 7.99 18.13 -36.37
CA LYS A 307 8.22 16.85 -37.04
C LYS A 307 9.69 16.63 -37.44
N ALA A 308 10.39 17.70 -37.81
CA ALA A 308 11.81 17.61 -38.18
C ALA A 308 12.72 17.34 -36.97
N GLY A 309 12.30 17.73 -35.76
CA GLY A 309 13.05 17.56 -34.52
C GLY A 309 12.63 16.35 -33.68
N GLU A 310 11.85 15.39 -34.21
CA GLU A 310 11.43 14.21 -33.45
C GLU A 310 12.63 13.41 -32.89
N LYS A 311 13.67 13.23 -33.71
CA LYS A 311 14.92 12.59 -33.27
C LYS A 311 15.58 13.36 -32.13
N ASP A 312 15.61 14.69 -32.21
CA ASP A 312 16.26 15.53 -31.21
C ASP A 312 15.49 15.50 -29.88
N ALA A 313 14.15 15.41 -29.94
CA ALA A 313 13.31 15.19 -28.75
C ALA A 313 13.61 13.84 -28.09
N PHE A 314 13.72 12.78 -28.90
CA PHE A 314 14.07 11.43 -28.46
C PHE A 314 15.47 11.38 -27.82
N GLU A 315 16.46 11.97 -28.48
CA GLU A 315 17.82 12.07 -27.96
C GLU A 315 17.87 12.89 -26.66
N ASN A 316 17.09 13.98 -26.58
CA ASN A 316 16.99 14.79 -25.37
C ASN A 316 16.44 13.97 -24.19
N MET A 317 15.42 13.14 -24.37
CA MET A 317 14.93 12.26 -23.30
C MET A 317 16.03 11.33 -22.76
N LEU A 318 16.83 10.74 -23.65
CA LEU A 318 17.93 9.87 -23.26
C LEU A 318 19.07 10.63 -22.56
N LYS A 319 19.32 11.90 -22.92
CA LYS A 319 20.36 12.76 -22.32
C LYS A 319 19.95 13.35 -20.97
N GLN A 320 18.69 13.75 -20.80
CA GLN A 320 18.18 14.29 -19.53
C GLN A 320 18.05 13.21 -18.46
N TYR A 321 17.76 11.97 -18.90
CA TYR A 321 17.65 10.79 -18.04
C TYR A 321 18.69 9.74 -18.45
N PRO A 322 20.00 9.98 -18.21
CA PRO A 322 21.07 9.11 -18.66
C PRO A 322 21.03 7.73 -18.00
N GLU A 323 20.45 7.67 -16.81
CA GLU A 323 20.26 6.44 -16.03
C GLU A 323 18.77 6.15 -15.81
N GLY A 324 18.45 4.92 -15.38
CA GLY A 324 17.09 4.52 -15.05
C GLY A 324 16.20 4.21 -16.26
N ILE A 325 14.91 3.98 -15.97
CA ILE A 325 13.90 3.66 -16.99
C ILE A 325 13.33 4.97 -17.54
N VAL A 326 13.22 5.09 -18.87
CA VAL A 326 12.56 6.20 -19.54
C VAL A 326 11.57 5.67 -20.58
N ALA A 327 10.32 6.13 -20.51
CA ALA A 327 9.28 5.75 -21.46
C ALA A 327 9.05 6.86 -22.49
N VAL A 328 9.08 6.55 -23.79
CA VAL A 328 8.96 7.57 -24.85
C VAL A 328 7.86 7.20 -25.83
N VAL A 329 6.80 8.03 -25.87
CA VAL A 329 5.77 7.93 -26.90
C VAL A 329 6.39 8.12 -28.29
N SER A 330 6.22 7.12 -29.14
CA SER A 330 7.01 6.96 -30.37
C SER A 330 6.17 6.96 -31.64
N ASP A 331 4.88 7.30 -31.54
CA ASP A 331 3.92 7.32 -32.65
C ASP A 331 3.35 8.71 -32.92
N SER A 332 4.06 9.77 -32.52
CA SER A 332 3.63 11.16 -32.78
C SER A 332 3.46 11.45 -34.28
N TYR A 333 4.24 10.77 -35.14
CA TYR A 333 4.08 10.86 -36.60
C TYR A 333 4.07 9.49 -37.30
N ASP A 334 5.04 8.61 -37.01
CA ASP A 334 5.16 7.29 -37.62
C ASP A 334 5.96 6.34 -36.71
N ILE A 335 5.24 5.44 -36.04
CA ILE A 335 5.82 4.45 -35.12
C ILE A 335 6.82 3.51 -35.79
N TYR A 336 6.65 3.20 -37.07
CA TYR A 336 7.52 2.30 -37.78
C TYR A 336 8.85 2.97 -38.11
N ASN A 337 8.81 4.21 -38.61
CA ASN A 337 10.01 5.02 -38.81
C ASN A 337 10.74 5.29 -37.48
N ALA A 338 10.00 5.57 -36.40
CA ALA A 338 10.58 5.74 -35.08
C ALA A 338 11.33 4.48 -34.62
N CYS A 339 10.75 3.29 -34.79
CA CYS A 339 11.38 2.03 -34.39
C CYS A 339 12.59 1.65 -35.25
N GLU A 340 12.49 1.70 -36.58
CA GLU A 340 13.53 1.20 -37.48
C GLU A 340 14.65 2.23 -37.71
N LYS A 341 14.28 3.49 -37.96
CA LYS A 341 15.23 4.54 -38.32
C LYS A 341 15.75 5.28 -37.09
N LEU A 342 14.86 5.85 -36.28
CA LEU A 342 15.29 6.71 -35.17
C LEU A 342 15.92 5.88 -34.04
N TRP A 343 15.16 4.99 -33.42
CA TRP A 343 15.67 4.11 -32.36
C TRP A 343 16.61 3.04 -32.89
N GLY A 344 16.23 2.36 -33.98
CA GLY A 344 16.96 1.22 -34.52
C GLY A 344 18.25 1.56 -35.26
N THR A 345 18.46 2.82 -35.65
CA THR A 345 19.65 3.23 -36.41
C THR A 345 20.30 4.47 -35.83
N GLU A 346 19.63 5.63 -35.81
CA GLU A 346 20.26 6.91 -35.46
C GLU A 346 20.60 7.07 -33.98
N LEU A 347 19.81 6.46 -33.09
CA LEU A 347 19.96 6.53 -31.63
C LEU A 347 20.33 5.19 -31.00
N LYS A 348 20.62 4.17 -31.82
CA LYS A 348 20.87 2.80 -31.38
C LYS A 348 22.02 2.70 -30.38
N ASP A 349 23.12 3.38 -30.65
CA ASP A 349 24.32 3.32 -29.80
C ASP A 349 24.05 3.95 -28.43
N LEU A 350 23.27 5.04 -28.39
CA LEU A 350 22.87 5.70 -27.15
C LEU A 350 21.92 4.83 -26.32
N ILE A 351 21.08 4.00 -26.97
CA ILE A 351 20.26 3.00 -26.29
C ILE A 351 21.12 1.84 -25.79
N ALA A 352 22.03 1.32 -26.61
CA ALA A 352 22.90 0.21 -26.25
C ALA A 352 23.84 0.57 -25.08
N SER A 353 24.28 1.83 -24.97
CA SER A 353 25.06 2.31 -23.82
C SER A 353 24.27 2.34 -22.50
N ARG A 354 22.94 2.14 -22.53
CA ARG A 354 22.10 1.99 -21.33
C ARG A 354 22.11 0.57 -20.76
N ALA A 355 22.96 -0.34 -21.27
CA ALA A 355 23.04 -1.70 -20.79
C ALA A 355 23.23 -1.76 -19.25
N PRO A 356 22.62 -2.76 -18.57
CA PRO A 356 22.69 -2.85 -17.11
C PRO A 356 24.12 -2.66 -16.57
N PRO A 357 24.31 -1.86 -15.51
CA PRO A 357 23.27 -1.37 -14.59
C PRO A 357 22.64 0.00 -14.95
N THR A 358 22.97 0.62 -16.10
CA THR A 358 22.74 2.07 -16.28
C THR A 358 21.28 2.45 -16.56
N GLY A 359 20.48 1.71 -17.35
CA GLY A 359 19.07 2.06 -17.54
C GLY A 359 18.30 1.23 -18.58
N LYS A 360 17.15 1.74 -19.03
CA LYS A 360 16.31 1.10 -20.07
C LYS A 360 15.44 2.11 -20.79
N LEU A 361 15.36 2.02 -22.12
CA LEU A 361 14.34 2.69 -22.93
C LEU A 361 13.08 1.81 -22.99
N VAL A 362 11.92 2.43 -22.81
CA VAL A 362 10.62 1.80 -23.06
C VAL A 362 9.92 2.54 -24.20
N VAL A 363 9.81 1.87 -25.36
CA VAL A 363 9.14 2.41 -26.55
C VAL A 363 7.63 2.31 -26.34
N ARG A 364 6.91 3.42 -26.53
CA ARG A 364 5.45 3.47 -26.33
C ARG A 364 4.72 3.78 -27.65
N PRO A 365 4.08 2.79 -28.29
CA PRO A 365 2.93 3.04 -29.17
C PRO A 365 1.70 3.51 -28.37
N ASP A 366 0.95 4.47 -28.91
CA ASP A 366 -0.27 5.05 -28.30
C ASP A 366 -1.44 5.15 -29.31
N SER A 367 -1.34 4.43 -30.44
CA SER A 367 -2.34 4.36 -31.49
C SER A 367 -2.18 3.08 -32.33
N GLY A 368 -3.14 2.80 -33.23
CA GLY A 368 -3.22 1.56 -34.01
C GLY A 368 -4.12 0.51 -33.36
N ASP A 369 -4.25 -0.67 -33.97
CA ASP A 369 -4.98 -1.77 -33.34
C ASP A 369 -4.10 -2.39 -32.23
N PRO A 370 -4.49 -2.29 -30.94
CA PRO A 370 -3.69 -2.85 -29.84
C PRO A 370 -3.35 -4.32 -30.07
N LYS A 371 -4.23 -5.08 -30.73
CA LYS A 371 -4.06 -6.52 -31.00
C LYS A 371 -2.82 -6.82 -31.84
N THR A 372 -2.45 -5.94 -32.77
CA THR A 372 -1.35 -6.19 -33.72
C THR A 372 -0.15 -5.29 -33.48
N ILE A 373 -0.37 -4.06 -33.02
CA ILE A 373 0.68 -3.03 -32.97
C ILE A 373 1.87 -3.43 -32.10
N VAL A 374 1.63 -4.13 -30.99
CA VAL A 374 2.69 -4.56 -30.08
C VAL A 374 3.64 -5.54 -30.76
N VAL A 375 3.10 -6.55 -31.45
CA VAL A 375 3.89 -7.53 -32.21
C VAL A 375 4.65 -6.82 -33.32
N GLU A 376 4.01 -5.89 -34.03
CA GLU A 376 4.63 -5.14 -35.11
C GLU A 376 5.82 -4.28 -34.65
N VAL A 377 5.71 -3.65 -33.49
CA VAL A 377 6.81 -2.90 -32.85
C VAL A 377 7.94 -3.85 -32.45
N LEU A 378 7.63 -4.97 -31.79
CA LEU A 378 8.62 -5.97 -31.38
C LEU A 378 9.40 -6.53 -32.59
N GLU A 379 8.69 -6.90 -33.67
CA GLU A 379 9.30 -7.40 -34.90
C GLU A 379 10.23 -6.36 -35.54
N ARG A 380 9.86 -5.09 -35.55
CA ARG A 380 10.71 -4.02 -36.12
C ARG A 380 11.94 -3.75 -35.26
N LEU A 381 11.77 -3.64 -33.94
CA LEU A 381 12.91 -3.50 -33.02
C LEU A 381 13.88 -4.70 -33.16
N SER A 382 13.37 -5.91 -33.37
CA SER A 382 14.19 -7.12 -33.53
C SER A 382 15.13 -7.10 -34.74
N LYS A 383 14.84 -6.30 -35.76
CA LYS A 383 15.73 -6.14 -36.94
C LYS A 383 17.01 -5.37 -36.60
N HIS A 384 16.96 -4.55 -35.55
CA HIS A 384 18.02 -3.61 -35.19
C HIS A 384 18.71 -3.95 -33.87
N PHE A 385 18.01 -4.61 -32.94
CA PHE A 385 18.52 -4.98 -31.62
C PHE A 385 18.70 -6.50 -31.49
N PRO A 386 19.81 -6.97 -30.86
CA PRO A 386 20.11 -8.39 -30.80
C PRO A 386 19.11 -9.14 -29.90
N VAL A 387 18.33 -10.05 -30.48
CA VAL A 387 17.34 -10.85 -29.75
C VAL A 387 17.95 -12.16 -29.28
N THR A 388 17.67 -12.54 -28.04
CA THR A 388 17.96 -13.88 -27.51
C THR A 388 16.71 -14.74 -27.51
N THR A 389 16.86 -16.05 -27.37
CA THR A 389 15.74 -16.97 -27.15
C THR A 389 15.91 -17.56 -25.76
N ASN A 390 14.87 -17.47 -24.92
CA ASN A 390 14.89 -18.03 -23.57
C ASN A 390 14.70 -19.56 -23.59
N SER A 391 14.79 -20.19 -22.41
CA SER A 391 14.65 -21.64 -22.26
C SER A 391 13.28 -22.19 -22.70
N ALA A 392 12.24 -21.37 -22.75
CA ALA A 392 10.92 -21.73 -23.24
C ALA A 392 10.75 -21.56 -24.77
N GLY A 393 11.79 -21.14 -25.49
CA GLY A 393 11.74 -20.95 -26.94
C GLY A 393 11.12 -19.64 -27.39
N PHE A 394 11.06 -18.62 -26.52
CA PHE A 394 10.51 -17.30 -26.83
C PHE A 394 11.61 -16.25 -26.96
N LYS A 395 11.41 -15.32 -27.91
CA LYS A 395 12.29 -14.20 -28.20
C LYS A 395 12.26 -13.15 -27.09
N VAL A 396 13.43 -12.65 -26.71
CA VAL A 396 13.65 -11.64 -25.68
C VAL A 396 14.50 -10.50 -26.24
N LEU A 397 14.01 -9.26 -26.13
CA LEU A 397 14.76 -8.06 -26.44
C LEU A 397 15.91 -7.85 -25.44
N PRO A 398 17.01 -7.19 -25.85
CA PRO A 398 18.08 -6.84 -24.92
C PRO A 398 17.56 -6.11 -23.67
N PRO A 399 18.18 -6.30 -22.50
CA PRO A 399 17.66 -5.80 -21.23
C PRO A 399 17.50 -4.26 -21.15
N TYR A 400 18.13 -3.51 -22.06
CA TYR A 400 18.08 -2.04 -22.13
C TYR A 400 16.94 -1.49 -23.00
N ILE A 401 16.12 -2.34 -23.63
CA ILE A 401 14.96 -1.89 -24.42
C ILE A 401 13.72 -2.77 -24.19
N ARG A 402 12.57 -2.13 -23.96
CA ARG A 402 11.26 -2.79 -23.78
C ARG A 402 10.16 -1.98 -24.49
N VAL A 403 8.93 -2.51 -24.48
CA VAL A 403 7.75 -1.85 -25.05
C VAL A 403 6.70 -1.64 -23.95
N ILE A 404 5.95 -0.54 -24.02
CA ILE A 404 4.73 -0.34 -23.24
C ILE A 404 3.56 0.01 -24.16
N GLN A 405 2.47 -0.73 -24.09
CA GLN A 405 1.22 -0.37 -24.79
C GLN A 405 0.29 0.36 -23.82
N GLY A 406 0.02 1.64 -24.07
CA GLY A 406 -0.82 2.48 -23.21
C GLY A 406 -2.24 2.72 -23.74
N ASP A 407 -2.46 2.54 -25.04
CA ASP A 407 -3.75 2.78 -25.69
C ASP A 407 -4.60 1.51 -25.80
N GLY A 408 -5.92 1.65 -25.62
CA GLY A 408 -6.89 0.58 -25.82
C GLY A 408 -6.77 -0.63 -24.88
N ILE A 409 -6.03 -0.52 -23.77
CA ILE A 409 -5.87 -1.63 -22.81
C ILE A 409 -7.11 -1.80 -21.94
N SER A 410 -7.61 -3.03 -21.87
CA SER A 410 -8.75 -3.48 -21.07
C SER A 410 -8.54 -4.96 -20.71
N TYR A 411 -9.38 -5.52 -19.86
CA TYR A 411 -9.31 -6.97 -19.54
C TYR A 411 -9.43 -7.85 -20.80
N GLU A 412 -10.28 -7.46 -21.74
CA GLU A 412 -10.50 -8.16 -23.01
C GLU A 412 -9.29 -8.04 -23.94
N SER A 413 -8.87 -6.81 -24.24
CA SER A 413 -7.75 -6.59 -25.18
C SER A 413 -6.43 -7.14 -24.66
N LEU A 414 -6.20 -7.11 -23.34
CA LEU A 414 -4.99 -7.69 -22.73
C LEU A 414 -4.82 -9.18 -23.07
N LYS A 415 -5.91 -9.96 -23.04
CA LYS A 415 -5.88 -11.38 -23.41
C LYS A 415 -5.48 -11.57 -24.87
N GLU A 416 -6.05 -10.76 -25.75
CA GLU A 416 -5.80 -10.87 -27.19
C GLU A 416 -4.37 -10.45 -27.54
N ILE A 417 -3.87 -9.38 -26.94
CA ILE A 417 -2.49 -8.91 -27.14
C ILE A 417 -1.49 -9.97 -26.70
N LEU A 418 -1.67 -10.53 -25.49
CA LEU A 418 -0.77 -11.55 -24.96
C LEU A 418 -0.84 -12.84 -25.78
N ALA A 419 -2.01 -13.26 -26.25
CA ALA A 419 -2.15 -14.40 -27.15
C ALA A 419 -1.39 -14.19 -28.48
N ASN A 420 -1.42 -12.97 -29.04
CA ASN A 420 -0.69 -12.65 -30.26
C ASN A 420 0.83 -12.60 -30.05
N ILE A 421 1.28 -12.07 -28.91
CA ILE A 421 2.69 -12.12 -28.47
C ILE A 421 3.16 -13.59 -28.38
N GLU A 422 2.38 -14.44 -27.72
CA GLU A 422 2.66 -15.87 -27.57
C GLU A 422 2.73 -16.59 -28.93
N ALA A 423 1.73 -16.37 -29.79
CA ALA A 423 1.65 -16.98 -31.12
C ALA A 423 2.86 -16.63 -32.01
N LYS A 424 3.44 -15.45 -31.80
CA LYS A 424 4.61 -14.94 -32.54
C LYS A 424 5.95 -15.23 -31.87
N LYS A 425 5.93 -16.09 -30.84
CA LYS A 425 7.10 -16.53 -30.08
C LYS A 425 7.86 -15.37 -29.45
N TRP A 426 7.16 -14.36 -28.95
CA TRP A 426 7.72 -13.29 -28.14
C TRP A 426 7.47 -13.55 -26.66
N ALA A 427 8.47 -13.30 -25.81
CA ALA A 427 8.27 -13.43 -24.36
C ALA A 427 7.44 -12.26 -23.83
N ALA A 428 6.52 -12.53 -22.90
CA ALA A 428 5.63 -11.51 -22.34
C ALA A 428 6.41 -10.45 -21.53
N GLU A 429 7.59 -10.78 -20.99
CA GLU A 429 8.49 -9.83 -20.31
C GLU A 429 9.03 -8.70 -21.18
N ASN A 430 8.82 -8.75 -22.51
CA ASN A 430 9.19 -7.66 -23.40
C ASN A 430 8.26 -6.46 -23.29
N VAL A 431 7.05 -6.66 -22.74
CA VAL A 431 5.95 -5.70 -22.82
C VAL A 431 5.34 -5.48 -21.44
N CYS A 432 5.16 -4.21 -21.06
CA CYS A 432 4.24 -3.82 -20.01
C CYS A 432 3.04 -3.05 -20.61
N PHE A 433 2.03 -2.80 -19.80
CA PHE A 433 0.77 -2.21 -20.23
C PHE A 433 0.45 -0.96 -19.42
N GLY A 434 -0.18 0.03 -20.04
CA GLY A 434 -0.82 1.15 -19.36
C GLY A 434 -2.32 1.11 -19.61
N SER A 435 -3.14 1.27 -18.57
CA SER A 435 -4.60 1.32 -18.73
C SER A 435 -5.18 2.50 -17.99
N GLY A 436 -5.99 3.30 -18.70
CA GLY A 436 -6.64 4.47 -18.16
C GLY A 436 -8.12 4.24 -17.87
N GLY A 437 -8.98 4.80 -18.72
CA GLY A 437 -10.44 4.76 -18.52
C GLY A 437 -11.02 3.35 -18.42
N ALA A 438 -10.45 2.34 -19.09
CA ALA A 438 -10.94 0.97 -18.98
C ALA A 438 -10.65 0.31 -17.62
N LEU A 439 -9.61 0.77 -16.91
CA LEU A 439 -9.24 0.30 -15.58
C LEU A 439 -10.04 1.00 -14.48
N LEU A 440 -10.23 2.32 -14.59
CA LEU A 440 -10.81 3.12 -13.50
C LEU A 440 -12.22 3.67 -13.77
N GLN A 441 -12.74 3.69 -15.00
CA GLN A 441 -13.99 4.41 -15.32
C GLN A 441 -15.04 3.60 -16.09
N LYS A 442 -14.65 2.66 -16.97
CA LYS A 442 -15.57 1.83 -17.77
C LYS A 442 -16.09 0.63 -16.96
N LEU A 443 -16.68 0.94 -15.81
CA LEU A 443 -17.27 0.01 -14.87
C LEU A 443 -18.40 0.72 -14.12
N ASP A 444 -19.36 -0.07 -13.66
CA ASP A 444 -20.53 0.40 -12.92
C ASP A 444 -20.87 -0.59 -11.79
N ARG A 445 -21.84 -0.21 -10.95
CA ARG A 445 -22.29 -1.06 -9.81
C ARG A 445 -22.72 -2.46 -10.25
N ASP A 446 -23.24 -2.59 -11.48
CA ASP A 446 -23.76 -3.85 -12.00
C ASP A 446 -22.70 -4.74 -12.63
N THR A 447 -21.50 -4.23 -12.88
CA THR A 447 -20.32 -5.02 -13.30
C THR A 447 -20.08 -6.19 -12.36
N GLN A 448 -20.24 -6.00 -11.04
CA GLN A 448 -20.27 -7.06 -10.02
C GLN A 448 -21.62 -7.15 -9.27
N LYS A 449 -22.71 -6.66 -9.89
CA LYS A 449 -24.10 -6.74 -9.37
C LYS A 449 -24.21 -6.44 -7.86
N CYS A 450 -23.47 -5.42 -7.39
CA CYS A 450 -23.31 -5.12 -5.96
C CYS A 450 -24.61 -4.60 -5.37
N ALA A 451 -25.07 -5.17 -4.26
CA ALA A 451 -26.37 -4.82 -3.70
C ALA A 451 -26.33 -4.78 -2.18
N PHE A 452 -27.05 -3.79 -1.62
CA PHE A 452 -27.31 -3.67 -0.19
C PHE A 452 -28.78 -3.95 0.11
N LYS A 453 -29.12 -4.77 1.12
CA LYS A 453 -30.51 -5.14 1.41
C LYS A 453 -30.75 -5.34 2.90
N CYS A 454 -31.93 -4.97 3.37
CA CYS A 454 -32.45 -5.41 4.66
C CYS A 454 -32.77 -6.91 4.59
N CYS A 455 -32.36 -7.63 5.63
CA CYS A 455 -32.59 -9.06 5.76
C CYS A 455 -33.29 -9.46 7.08
N GLU A 456 -33.33 -8.56 8.06
CA GLU A 456 -34.08 -8.75 9.31
C GLU A 456 -34.49 -7.40 9.91
N ALA A 457 -35.65 -7.34 10.55
CA ALA A 457 -36.06 -6.22 11.40
C ALA A 457 -36.69 -6.72 12.70
N VAL A 458 -36.45 -6.03 13.81
CA VAL A 458 -37.14 -6.29 15.09
C VAL A 458 -38.29 -5.30 15.22
N VAL A 459 -39.52 -5.83 15.33
CA VAL A 459 -40.75 -5.02 15.41
C VAL A 459 -41.62 -5.58 16.53
N ASP A 460 -42.03 -4.71 17.46
CA ASP A 460 -42.77 -5.09 18.67
C ASP A 460 -42.00 -6.15 19.50
N GLY A 461 -40.68 -6.00 19.56
CA GLY A 461 -39.77 -6.92 20.27
C GLY A 461 -39.57 -8.28 19.59
N LYS A 462 -40.11 -8.50 18.38
CA LYS A 462 -40.02 -9.77 17.66
C LYS A 462 -39.19 -9.62 16.37
N PRO A 463 -38.15 -10.46 16.16
CA PRO A 463 -37.46 -10.53 14.89
C PRO A 463 -38.40 -10.96 13.75
N ARG A 464 -38.31 -10.30 12.61
CA ARG A 464 -39.05 -10.62 11.38
C ARG A 464 -38.06 -10.78 10.23
N PRO A 465 -38.07 -11.91 9.50
CA PRO A 465 -37.26 -12.06 8.30
C PRO A 465 -37.74 -11.08 7.23
N VAL A 466 -36.81 -10.37 6.60
CA VAL A 466 -37.10 -9.41 5.53
C VAL A 466 -36.42 -9.91 4.25
N PHE A 467 -37.18 -10.03 3.16
CA PHE A 467 -36.60 -10.37 1.87
C PHE A 467 -37.47 -9.93 0.72
N LYS A 468 -36.85 -9.84 -0.45
CA LYS A 468 -37.55 -9.76 -1.72
C LYS A 468 -37.35 -11.05 -2.49
N ASP A 469 -38.43 -11.54 -3.11
CA ASP A 469 -38.42 -12.68 -4.03
C ASP A 469 -39.28 -12.34 -5.25
N PRO A 470 -38.79 -11.49 -6.19
CA PRO A 470 -39.60 -11.05 -7.31
C PRO A 470 -39.93 -12.21 -8.25
N ILE A 471 -41.22 -12.47 -8.48
CA ILE A 471 -41.71 -13.57 -9.33
C ILE A 471 -41.08 -13.52 -10.74
N THR A 472 -40.84 -12.32 -11.28
CA THR A 472 -40.31 -12.09 -12.63
C THR A 472 -38.79 -12.15 -12.74
N ASP A 473 -38.05 -12.26 -11.63
CA ASP A 473 -36.59 -12.27 -11.62
C ASP A 473 -36.05 -13.00 -10.37
N GLN A 474 -36.04 -14.33 -10.45
CA GLN A 474 -35.55 -15.23 -9.39
C GLN A 474 -34.09 -14.96 -9.00
N GLY A 475 -33.28 -14.41 -9.91
CA GLY A 475 -31.90 -14.01 -9.63
C GLY A 475 -31.79 -12.83 -8.66
N LYS A 476 -32.89 -12.13 -8.35
CA LYS A 476 -32.92 -11.01 -7.41
C LYS A 476 -33.34 -11.38 -5.98
N LYS A 477 -33.63 -12.66 -5.70
CA LYS A 477 -33.92 -13.15 -4.34
C LYS A 477 -32.82 -12.74 -3.36
N SER A 478 -33.19 -12.14 -2.23
CA SER A 478 -32.25 -11.73 -1.18
C SER A 478 -32.16 -12.77 -0.06
N LYS A 479 -31.03 -12.77 0.65
CA LYS A 479 -30.83 -13.54 1.88
C LYS A 479 -31.73 -13.00 3.00
N GLN A 480 -31.95 -13.83 4.03
CA GLN A 480 -32.85 -13.58 5.17
C GLN A 480 -32.10 -13.80 6.48
N GLY A 481 -32.56 -13.11 7.53
CA GLY A 481 -32.05 -13.26 8.89
C GLY A 481 -30.63 -12.72 9.08
N ARG A 482 -30.04 -13.04 10.24
CA ARG A 482 -28.64 -12.73 10.56
C ARG A 482 -27.70 -13.54 9.70
N LEU A 483 -26.67 -12.87 9.17
CA LEU A 483 -25.72 -13.46 8.24
C LEU A 483 -24.34 -13.57 8.87
N LYS A 484 -23.64 -14.66 8.57
CA LYS A 484 -22.22 -14.87 8.90
C LYS A 484 -21.45 -15.32 7.67
N LEU A 485 -20.22 -14.86 7.52
CA LEU A 485 -19.31 -15.40 6.50
C LEU A 485 -18.42 -16.44 7.16
N VAL A 486 -18.46 -17.69 6.73
CA VAL A 486 -17.67 -18.78 7.34
C VAL A 486 -16.82 -19.49 6.30
N LYS A 487 -15.82 -20.26 6.75
CA LYS A 487 -15.07 -21.19 5.91
C LYS A 487 -15.50 -22.63 6.23
N ARG A 488 -16.25 -23.27 5.31
CA ARG A 488 -16.68 -24.68 5.44
C ARG A 488 -16.13 -25.52 4.30
N ALA A 489 -15.52 -26.66 4.63
CA ALA A 489 -14.88 -27.55 3.66
C ALA A 489 -13.91 -26.80 2.71
N GLY A 490 -13.12 -25.87 3.26
CA GLY A 490 -12.18 -25.05 2.50
C GLY A 490 -12.80 -23.92 1.64
N LYS A 491 -14.13 -23.76 1.63
CA LYS A 491 -14.84 -22.76 0.84
C LYS A 491 -15.48 -21.70 1.72
N LEU A 492 -15.43 -20.45 1.25
CA LEU A 492 -16.18 -19.35 1.87
C LEU A 492 -17.67 -19.50 1.56
N THR A 493 -18.51 -19.40 2.58
CA THR A 493 -19.96 -19.55 2.47
C THR A 493 -20.66 -18.63 3.45
N THR A 494 -21.79 -18.07 3.05
CA THR A 494 -22.66 -17.28 3.92
C THR A 494 -23.68 -18.20 4.57
N LEU A 495 -23.70 -18.22 5.90
CA LEU A 495 -24.79 -18.79 6.69
C LEU A 495 -25.89 -17.73 6.85
N THR A 496 -27.14 -18.17 6.86
CA THR A 496 -28.32 -17.31 7.04
C THR A 496 -29.03 -17.62 8.35
N ASP A 497 -30.07 -16.85 8.69
CA ASP A 497 -30.97 -17.14 9.80
C ASP A 497 -30.28 -17.34 11.17
N GLY A 498 -29.11 -16.71 11.34
CA GLY A 498 -28.31 -16.79 12.57
C GLY A 498 -27.53 -18.08 12.77
N GLU A 499 -27.51 -18.99 11.80
CA GLU A 499 -26.76 -20.24 11.88
C GLU A 499 -25.24 -20.03 12.09
N GLY A 500 -24.59 -21.01 12.75
CA GLY A 500 -23.15 -21.00 13.07
C GLY A 500 -22.82 -20.26 14.37
N ALA A 501 -21.66 -20.56 14.96
CA ALA A 501 -21.14 -19.85 16.13
C ALA A 501 -20.61 -18.45 15.74
N GLU A 502 -20.59 -17.49 16.66
CA GLU A 502 -19.97 -16.18 16.42
C GLU A 502 -18.46 -16.29 16.18
N SER A 503 -17.79 -17.28 16.79
CA SER A 503 -16.36 -17.54 16.59
C SER A 503 -16.01 -18.05 15.18
N GLU A 504 -17.00 -18.56 14.43
CA GLU A 504 -16.84 -18.96 13.03
C GLU A 504 -16.95 -17.77 12.06
N ASP A 505 -17.50 -16.63 12.50
CA ASP A 505 -17.78 -15.48 11.64
C ASP A 505 -16.49 -14.74 11.25
N LEU A 506 -16.19 -14.78 9.96
CA LEU A 506 -15.07 -14.10 9.34
C LEU A 506 -15.35 -12.60 9.15
N LEU A 507 -16.60 -12.16 9.30
CA LEU A 507 -16.90 -10.73 9.35
C LEU A 507 -16.41 -10.15 10.68
N VAL A 508 -15.49 -9.19 10.60
CA VAL A 508 -14.94 -8.50 11.77
C VAL A 508 -15.65 -7.17 11.97
N GLU A 509 -15.87 -6.79 13.23
CA GLU A 509 -16.39 -5.46 13.55
C GLU A 509 -15.37 -4.39 13.16
N VAL A 510 -15.75 -3.53 12.22
CA VAL A 510 -14.90 -2.44 11.70
C VAL A 510 -15.38 -1.06 12.14
N PHE A 511 -16.63 -0.95 12.60
CA PHE A 511 -17.18 0.30 13.09
C PHE A 511 -18.23 0.06 14.19
N ARG A 512 -18.19 0.89 15.23
CA ARG A 512 -19.19 0.93 16.29
C ARG A 512 -19.38 2.36 16.79
N ASN A 513 -20.62 2.84 16.79
CA ASN A 513 -21.04 4.05 17.49
C ASN A 513 -20.16 5.30 17.24
N GLY A 514 -19.77 5.55 15.99
CA GLY A 514 -18.92 6.67 15.60
C GLY A 514 -17.41 6.39 15.59
N SER A 515 -16.98 5.19 16.00
CA SER A 515 -15.57 4.82 16.10
C SER A 515 -15.24 3.70 15.12
N VAL A 516 -14.11 3.84 14.41
CA VAL A 516 -13.50 2.73 13.67
C VAL A 516 -12.84 1.79 14.67
N THR A 517 -13.29 0.54 14.73
CA THR A 517 -12.84 -0.45 15.74
C THR A 517 -11.70 -1.32 15.24
N LYS A 518 -11.55 -1.45 13.93
CA LYS A 518 -10.46 -2.16 13.28
C LYS A 518 -10.01 -1.40 12.05
N THR A 519 -8.69 -1.26 11.89
CA THR A 519 -8.08 -0.70 10.68
C THR A 519 -7.15 -1.70 10.02
N PHE A 520 -7.06 -1.64 8.70
CA PHE A 520 -6.12 -2.40 7.88
C PHE A 520 -5.07 -1.46 7.31
N THR A 521 -3.80 -1.85 7.42
CA THR A 521 -2.70 -1.23 6.70
C THR A 521 -2.75 -1.63 5.23
N PHE A 522 -2.17 -0.82 4.36
CA PHE A 522 -2.14 -1.12 2.93
C PHE A 522 -1.38 -2.42 2.65
N GLN A 523 -0.33 -2.71 3.42
CA GLN A 523 0.43 -3.95 3.29
C GLN A 523 -0.40 -5.19 3.63
N GLU A 524 -1.19 -5.16 4.71
CA GLU A 524 -2.10 -6.25 5.07
C GLU A 524 -3.13 -6.51 3.95
N VAL A 525 -3.72 -5.45 3.41
CA VAL A 525 -4.68 -5.55 2.28
C VAL A 525 -4.04 -6.23 1.08
N ARG A 526 -2.83 -5.81 0.69
CA ARG A 526 -2.10 -6.41 -0.43
C ARG A 526 -1.80 -7.87 -0.16
N GLN A 527 -1.21 -8.18 0.98
CA GLN A 527 -0.86 -9.55 1.37
C GLN A 527 -2.09 -10.47 1.28
N GLN A 528 -3.22 -10.04 1.85
CA GLN A 528 -4.46 -10.79 1.83
C GLN A 528 -4.98 -11.06 0.40
N SER A 529 -4.82 -10.08 -0.51
CA SER A 529 -5.26 -10.21 -1.90
C SER A 529 -4.38 -11.13 -2.76
N GLU A 530 -3.11 -11.30 -2.37
CA GLU A 530 -2.11 -12.08 -3.09
C GLU A 530 -2.10 -13.57 -2.71
N VAL A 531 -2.50 -13.94 -1.49
CA VAL A 531 -2.33 -15.31 -0.94
C VAL A 531 -2.66 -16.40 -1.97
N GLY A 532 -3.88 -16.40 -2.51
CA GLY A 532 -4.32 -17.43 -3.46
C GLY A 532 -3.64 -17.40 -4.84
N LEU A 533 -2.96 -16.30 -5.21
CA LEU A 533 -2.18 -16.20 -6.45
C LEU A 533 -0.75 -16.72 -6.28
N VAL A 534 -0.16 -16.55 -5.10
CA VAL A 534 1.26 -16.86 -4.86
C VAL A 534 1.48 -18.29 -4.37
N THR A 535 0.53 -18.89 -3.64
CA THR A 535 0.64 -20.26 -3.13
C THR A 535 0.94 -21.33 -4.20
N PRO A 536 0.41 -21.24 -5.44
CA PRO A 536 0.76 -22.21 -6.48
C PRO A 536 2.17 -22.03 -7.09
N ILE A 537 2.83 -20.89 -6.84
CA ILE A 537 4.06 -20.48 -7.51
C ILE A 537 5.25 -20.50 -6.55
N PHE A 538 5.03 -20.15 -5.29
CA PHE A 538 6.06 -20.10 -4.24
C PHE A 538 5.72 -21.04 -3.10
N ASP A 539 6.76 -21.63 -2.50
CA ASP A 539 6.62 -22.28 -1.21
C ASP A 539 6.37 -21.20 -0.14
N VAL A 540 5.11 -21.07 0.28
CA VAL A 540 4.67 -20.11 1.29
C VAL A 540 4.62 -20.72 2.69
N SER A 541 5.13 -21.95 2.88
CA SER A 541 5.14 -22.63 4.19
C SER A 541 5.94 -21.88 5.26
N ALA A 542 6.96 -21.11 4.87
CA ALA A 542 7.75 -20.26 5.77
C ALA A 542 7.05 -18.95 6.20
N CYS A 543 5.86 -18.64 5.67
CA CYS A 543 5.05 -17.49 6.04
C CYS A 543 3.99 -17.89 7.10
N GLU A 544 4.42 -18.37 8.28
CA GLU A 544 3.52 -18.78 9.37
C GLU A 544 2.64 -17.64 9.94
N PHE A 545 2.85 -16.39 9.52
CA PHE A 545 1.92 -15.29 9.82
C PHE A 545 0.60 -15.37 9.02
N CYS A 546 0.52 -16.20 7.98
CA CYS A 546 -0.58 -16.21 7.00
C CYS A 546 -1.71 -17.22 7.32
N LEU A 547 -1.59 -18.04 8.36
CA LEU A 547 -2.52 -19.15 8.61
C LEU A 547 -2.94 -19.33 10.08
N ARG A 548 -2.84 -18.29 10.93
CA ARG A 548 -3.61 -18.36 12.19
C ARG A 548 -5.09 -18.33 11.85
N ASP A 549 -5.74 -19.49 12.00
CA ASP A 549 -7.19 -19.58 12.08
C ASP A 549 -7.69 -18.50 13.05
N PRO A 550 -8.72 -17.71 12.69
CA PRO A 550 -9.28 -16.71 13.60
C PRO A 550 -9.95 -17.33 14.84
N CYS A 551 -10.06 -18.65 14.90
CA CYS A 551 -10.75 -19.40 15.92
C CYS A 551 -9.74 -20.22 16.74
N GLY A 552 -9.13 -19.56 17.73
CA GLY A 552 -8.38 -20.20 18.80
C GLY A 552 -8.82 -19.55 20.11
N ASP A 553 -9.66 -20.25 20.85
CA ASP A 553 -10.30 -19.81 22.09
C ASP A 553 -9.30 -19.25 23.10
N VAL A 554 -9.62 -18.08 23.66
CA VAL A 554 -9.09 -17.61 24.94
C VAL A 554 -10.28 -17.30 25.85
N ASP A 555 -11.00 -18.36 26.23
CA ASP A 555 -11.74 -18.36 27.49
C ASP A 555 -10.77 -18.77 28.60
N GLY A 556 -10.60 -17.88 29.58
CA GLY A 556 -9.73 -18.10 30.73
C GLY A 556 -9.94 -17.01 31.76
N GLU A 557 -11.01 -17.15 32.54
CA GLU A 557 -11.29 -16.38 33.74
C GLU A 557 -10.07 -16.30 34.68
N LEU A 558 -9.91 -15.12 35.30
CA LEU A 558 -9.05 -14.92 36.46
C LEU A 558 -9.48 -15.88 37.59
N ALA A 559 -8.67 -16.90 37.86
CA ALA A 559 -8.61 -17.52 39.17
C ALA A 559 -7.16 -17.93 39.50
N ALA A 560 -6.72 -17.52 40.69
CA ALA A 560 -5.38 -17.72 41.19
C ALA A 560 -5.08 -19.19 41.53
N THR A 561 -3.78 -19.47 41.58
CA THR A 561 -3.05 -20.53 42.32
C THR A 561 -2.60 -21.82 41.62
N THR A 562 -1.30 -22.06 41.87
CA THR A 562 -0.51 -23.30 41.94
C THR A 562 0.11 -23.93 40.67
N GLN A 563 1.45 -23.89 40.69
CA GLN A 563 2.46 -24.67 39.99
C GLN A 563 1.98 -25.93 39.26
N GLY A 564 2.17 -25.94 37.94
CA GLY A 564 2.16 -27.15 37.10
C GLY A 564 3.12 -26.94 35.93
N GLN A 565 4.17 -27.75 35.86
CA GLN A 565 5.21 -27.71 34.84
C GLN A 565 4.67 -28.29 33.53
N ILE A 566 4.57 -27.47 32.48
CA ILE A 566 4.14 -27.89 31.14
C ILE A 566 5.37 -28.38 30.37
N ASP A 567 5.36 -29.65 29.96
CA ASP A 567 6.35 -30.23 29.04
C ASP A 567 6.03 -29.81 27.60
N LEU A 568 6.92 -29.02 26.99
CA LEU A 568 6.74 -28.40 25.67
C LEU A 568 7.26 -29.28 24.51
N GLY A 569 7.70 -30.52 24.78
CA GLY A 569 8.41 -31.32 23.79
C GLY A 569 9.76 -30.71 23.38
N PRO A 570 10.55 -31.38 22.53
CA PRO A 570 11.85 -30.85 22.13
C PRO A 570 11.67 -29.63 21.23
N MET A 571 12.30 -28.51 21.62
CA MET A 571 12.44 -27.30 20.81
C MET A 571 12.96 -27.67 19.41
N PRO A 572 12.38 -27.11 18.32
CA PRO A 572 12.91 -27.32 16.98
C PRO A 572 14.38 -26.84 16.91
N SER A 573 15.22 -27.63 16.24
CA SER A 573 16.66 -27.35 16.13
C SER A 573 16.93 -26.05 15.36
N ASN A 574 17.80 -25.23 15.95
CA ASN A 574 18.06 -23.82 15.64
C ASN A 574 18.94 -23.59 14.39
N GLU A 575 18.77 -24.35 13.30
CA GLU A 575 19.69 -24.31 12.15
C GLU A 575 19.75 -22.94 11.45
N CYS A 576 18.62 -22.23 11.31
CA CYS A 576 18.60 -20.88 10.71
C CYS A 576 19.25 -19.77 11.57
N ARG A 577 19.38 -19.98 12.89
CA ARG A 577 19.90 -18.95 13.80
C ARG A 577 21.41 -18.83 13.72
N GLU A 578 22.11 -19.95 13.60
CA GLU A 578 23.57 -19.98 13.49
C GLU A 578 24.05 -19.42 12.15
N ASP A 579 23.37 -19.73 11.04
CA ASP A 579 23.72 -19.21 9.70
C ASP A 579 23.62 -17.67 9.62
N LEU A 580 22.56 -17.08 10.20
CA LEU A 580 22.41 -15.63 10.24
C LEU A 580 23.45 -14.96 11.14
N LEU A 581 23.69 -15.54 12.32
CA LEU A 581 24.68 -15.03 13.27
C LEU A 581 26.10 -15.10 12.67
N GLN A 582 26.40 -16.18 11.95
CA GLN A 582 27.64 -16.35 11.23
C GLN A 582 27.83 -15.28 10.13
N GLY A 583 26.79 -15.03 9.32
CA GLY A 583 26.82 -13.95 8.32
C GLY A 583 27.05 -12.56 8.94
N LEU A 584 26.44 -12.27 10.10
CA LEU A 584 26.67 -11.00 10.81
C LEU A 584 28.10 -10.88 11.37
N ARG A 585 28.71 -11.98 11.81
CA ARG A 585 30.12 -12.02 12.26
C ARG A 585 31.09 -11.82 11.09
N GLU A 586 30.78 -12.37 9.92
CA GLU A 586 31.57 -12.17 8.70
C GLU A 586 31.55 -10.70 8.28
N LEU A 587 30.38 -10.06 8.24
CA LEU A 587 30.24 -8.62 7.95
C LEU A 587 30.98 -7.75 8.97
N LEU A 588 30.90 -8.09 10.26
CA LEU A 588 31.64 -7.37 11.30
C LEU A 588 33.16 -7.50 11.10
N THR A 589 33.64 -8.69 10.72
CA THR A 589 35.08 -8.97 10.52
C THR A 589 35.60 -8.29 9.26
N SER A 590 34.82 -8.26 8.17
CA SER A 590 35.15 -7.55 6.93
C SER A 590 34.94 -6.03 7.03
N ARG A 591 34.30 -5.56 8.12
CA ARG A 591 33.85 -4.17 8.33
C ARG A 591 32.87 -3.68 7.24
N GLU A 592 32.21 -4.60 6.55
CA GLU A 592 31.22 -4.27 5.55
C GLU A 592 29.94 -3.82 6.25
N LEU A 593 29.33 -2.72 5.79
CA LEU A 593 28.06 -2.19 6.28
C LEU A 593 28.05 -1.73 7.76
N CYS A 594 29.19 -1.72 8.46
CA CYS A 594 29.33 -1.06 9.75
C CYS A 594 29.02 0.45 9.61
N ASP A 595 27.99 0.91 10.31
CA ASP A 595 27.42 2.25 10.19
C ASP A 595 27.49 3.05 11.51
N ILE A 596 28.18 2.51 12.52
CA ILE A 596 28.45 3.14 13.81
C ILE A 596 29.74 2.59 14.43
N ALA A 597 30.38 3.36 15.32
CA ALA A 597 31.49 2.88 16.13
C ALA A 597 31.26 3.14 17.63
N LEU A 598 31.69 2.20 18.48
CA LEU A 598 31.74 2.38 19.94
C LEU A 598 33.17 2.71 20.36
N VAL A 599 33.33 3.69 21.27
CA VAL A 599 34.64 4.18 21.71
C VAL A 599 34.64 4.29 23.23
N ALA A 600 35.65 3.70 23.89
CA ALA A 600 35.93 3.99 25.30
C ALA A 600 36.44 5.43 25.44
N ALA A 601 36.32 6.06 26.61
CA ALA A 601 36.75 7.45 26.80
C ALA A 601 38.24 7.66 26.39
N GLY A 602 38.47 8.23 25.19
CA GLY A 602 39.80 8.44 24.61
C GLY A 602 40.48 7.19 24.03
N GLY A 603 39.74 6.10 23.80
CA GLY A 603 40.25 4.79 23.38
C GLY A 603 40.02 4.44 21.90
N GLN A 604 40.26 3.17 21.56
CA GLN A 604 40.10 2.63 20.21
C GLN A 604 38.61 2.61 19.79
N ALA A 605 38.34 2.84 18.50
CA ALA A 605 37.02 2.69 17.91
C ALA A 605 36.74 1.25 17.47
N PHE A 606 35.55 0.76 17.81
CA PHE A 606 35.05 -0.56 17.44
C PHE A 606 33.84 -0.39 16.51
N PRO A 607 34.01 -0.58 15.18
CA PRO A 607 32.92 -0.54 14.22
C PRO A 607 31.88 -1.63 14.49
N ALA A 608 30.61 -1.32 14.26
CA ALA A 608 29.49 -2.23 14.42
C ALA A 608 28.31 -1.78 13.55
N HIS A 609 27.25 -2.61 13.53
CA HIS A 609 25.98 -2.31 12.87
C HIS A 609 24.96 -1.76 13.89
N ARG A 610 24.35 -0.61 13.60
CA ARG A 610 23.31 0.04 14.42
C ARG A 610 22.13 -0.90 14.68
N THR A 611 21.73 -1.63 13.64
CA THR A 611 20.61 -2.58 13.69
C THR A 611 20.87 -3.72 14.66
N VAL A 612 22.09 -4.28 14.67
CA VAL A 612 22.47 -5.38 15.57
C VAL A 612 22.52 -4.87 17.03
N LEU A 613 23.18 -3.74 17.29
CA LEU A 613 23.25 -3.16 18.64
C LEU A 613 21.85 -2.80 19.18
N ALA A 614 21.00 -2.20 18.33
CA ALA A 614 19.64 -1.82 18.70
C ALA A 614 18.71 -3.02 18.90
N ALA A 615 18.95 -4.15 18.21
CA ALA A 615 18.19 -5.38 18.40
C ALA A 615 18.55 -6.05 19.73
N CYS A 616 19.83 -6.05 20.11
CA CYS A 616 20.31 -6.73 21.31
C CYS A 616 20.09 -5.97 22.62
N SER A 617 19.94 -4.64 22.59
CA SER A 617 19.72 -3.84 23.80
C SER A 617 18.78 -2.65 23.56
N PRO A 618 17.65 -2.56 24.30
CA PRO A 618 16.79 -1.38 24.29
C PRO A 618 17.52 -0.10 24.72
N ALA A 619 18.51 -0.20 25.62
CA ALA A 619 19.31 0.92 26.07
C ALA A 619 20.27 1.41 24.97
N LEU A 620 20.92 0.51 24.23
CA LEU A 620 21.69 0.88 23.05
C LEU A 620 20.80 1.48 21.97
N ARG A 621 19.61 0.92 21.73
CA ARG A 621 18.61 1.48 20.80
C ARG A 621 18.26 2.92 21.13
N ALA A 622 17.97 3.21 22.39
CA ALA A 622 17.64 4.56 22.86
C ALA A 622 18.82 5.54 22.78
N ARG A 623 20.06 5.05 22.90
CA ARG A 623 21.27 5.86 22.73
C ARG A 623 21.55 6.16 21.25
N ILE A 624 21.37 5.16 20.39
CA ILE A 624 21.53 5.27 18.93
C ILE A 624 20.49 6.22 18.33
N SER A 625 19.25 6.21 18.84
CA SER A 625 18.18 7.09 18.35
C SER A 625 18.37 8.57 18.72
N LYS A 626 19.26 8.87 19.67
CA LYS A 626 19.58 10.23 20.12
C LYS A 626 20.89 10.78 19.52
N LEU A 627 21.53 10.03 18.61
CA LEU A 627 22.74 10.48 17.92
C LEU A 627 22.36 11.50 16.83
N ASN A 628 22.67 12.77 17.07
CA ASN A 628 22.55 13.83 16.07
C ASN A 628 23.74 13.79 15.08
N SER A 629 23.54 14.31 13.87
CA SER A 629 24.51 14.36 12.75
C SER A 629 25.81 15.15 13.02
N ALA A 630 25.96 15.75 14.20
CA ALA A 630 27.17 16.45 14.66
C ALA A 630 28.04 15.62 15.64
N SER A 631 27.73 14.34 15.86
CA SER A 631 28.52 13.46 16.73
C SER A 631 29.95 13.29 16.21
N LEU A 632 30.92 13.23 17.14
CA LEU A 632 32.33 12.94 16.86
C LEU A 632 32.47 11.77 15.88
N GLN A 633 33.34 11.92 14.87
CA GLN A 633 33.60 10.89 13.87
C GLN A 633 34.93 10.19 14.18
N ALA A 634 34.90 8.87 14.25
CA ALA A 634 36.09 8.02 14.22
C ALA A 634 35.96 7.12 12.99
N ASP A 635 36.99 7.08 12.14
CA ASP A 635 37.00 6.34 10.87
C ASP A 635 35.81 6.67 9.94
N GLY A 636 35.28 7.90 10.01
CA GLY A 636 34.14 8.35 9.20
C GLY A 636 32.77 7.85 9.68
N LEU A 637 32.71 7.14 10.81
CA LEU A 637 31.47 6.63 11.40
C LEU A 637 31.00 7.51 12.57
N PRO A 638 29.68 7.63 12.80
CA PRO A 638 29.13 8.19 14.04
C PRO A 638 29.61 7.39 15.25
N VAL A 639 30.03 8.09 16.32
CA VAL A 639 30.60 7.45 17.51
C VAL A 639 29.65 7.51 18.71
N ILE A 640 29.49 6.37 19.39
CA ILE A 640 29.00 6.33 20.78
C ILE A 640 30.20 6.29 21.72
N SER A 641 30.39 7.38 22.46
CA SER A 641 31.36 7.40 23.57
C SER A 641 30.77 6.68 24.77
N LEU A 642 31.48 5.68 25.27
CA LEU A 642 31.14 4.88 26.45
C LEU A 642 31.99 5.35 27.64
N ASP A 643 31.36 5.48 28.80
CA ASP A 643 32.01 5.94 30.04
C ASP A 643 32.79 4.80 30.71
N VAL A 644 33.78 4.26 29.99
CA VAL A 644 34.73 3.24 30.45
C VAL A 644 36.14 3.64 30.05
N LYS A 645 37.13 3.17 30.82
CA LYS A 645 38.54 3.49 30.58
C LYS A 645 39.23 2.47 29.68
N HIS A 646 38.81 1.20 29.75
CA HIS A 646 39.48 0.11 29.06
C HIS A 646 38.78 -0.22 27.72
N SER A 647 39.51 -0.12 26.61
CA SER A 647 38.99 -0.44 25.26
C SER A 647 38.60 -1.91 25.10
N GLU A 648 39.23 -2.81 25.85
CA GLU A 648 38.86 -4.23 25.88
C GLU A 648 37.44 -4.47 26.42
N ALA A 649 36.91 -3.57 27.27
CA ALA A 649 35.53 -3.66 27.73
C ALA A 649 34.51 -3.40 26.62
N VAL A 650 34.83 -2.44 25.74
CA VAL A 650 34.02 -2.15 24.55
C VAL A 650 34.09 -3.29 23.55
N LYS A 651 35.27 -3.89 23.39
CA LYS A 651 35.44 -5.10 22.58
C LYS A 651 34.58 -6.26 23.10
N ALA A 652 34.60 -6.52 24.41
CA ALA A 652 33.81 -7.59 25.02
C ALA A 652 32.29 -7.37 24.82
N LEU A 653 31.82 -6.12 24.92
CA LEU A 653 30.43 -5.78 24.60
C LEU A 653 30.09 -6.09 23.15
N VAL A 654 30.94 -5.68 22.20
CA VAL A 654 30.71 -5.95 20.77
C VAL A 654 30.73 -7.45 20.51
N ASP A 655 31.71 -8.18 21.04
CA ASP A 655 31.81 -9.63 20.86
C ASP A 655 30.56 -10.34 21.42
N SER A 656 30.09 -9.95 22.61
CA SER A 656 28.89 -10.52 23.23
C SER A 656 27.63 -10.28 22.40
N VAL A 657 27.45 -9.08 21.85
CA VAL A 657 26.33 -8.74 20.96
C VAL A 657 26.29 -9.63 19.71
N TYR A 658 27.44 -10.02 19.18
CA TYR A 658 27.55 -10.91 18.00
C TYR A 658 27.75 -12.39 18.39
N GLY A 659 27.65 -12.71 19.68
CA GLY A 659 27.85 -14.06 20.20
C GLY A 659 29.24 -14.64 19.91
N ILE A 660 30.26 -13.80 19.72
CA ILE A 660 31.64 -14.21 19.46
C ILE A 660 32.24 -14.73 20.77
N GLY A 661 32.70 -15.98 20.78
CA GLY A 661 33.27 -16.64 21.96
C GLY A 661 32.33 -17.58 22.72
N ALA A 662 31.07 -17.75 22.29
CA ALA A 662 30.13 -18.70 22.92
C ALA A 662 30.20 -20.14 22.36
N ALA A 663 30.83 -20.35 21.19
CA ALA A 663 30.81 -21.63 20.47
C ALA A 663 32.19 -22.18 20.04
N GLU A 664 33.28 -21.43 20.25
CA GLU A 664 34.64 -21.84 19.84
C GLU A 664 35.65 -21.58 20.96
N SER A 665 36.49 -22.58 21.24
CA SER A 665 37.43 -22.63 22.38
C SER A 665 38.62 -21.65 22.31
N ASP A 666 38.74 -20.82 21.27
CA ASP A 666 39.95 -20.03 20.99
C ASP A 666 39.82 -18.52 21.22
N ARG A 667 38.68 -18.02 21.73
CA ARG A 667 38.53 -16.62 22.18
C ARG A 667 37.87 -16.55 23.55
N GLN A 668 38.59 -16.97 24.58
CA GLN A 668 38.13 -16.94 25.95
C GLN A 668 38.08 -15.49 26.47
N TYR A 669 36.95 -15.10 27.06
CA TYR A 669 36.81 -13.86 27.82
C TYR A 669 37.88 -13.82 28.92
N SER A 670 38.88 -12.94 28.77
CA SER A 670 40.05 -12.84 29.65
C SER A 670 40.48 -11.37 29.76
N PRO A 671 39.80 -10.55 30.57
CA PRO A 671 40.16 -9.15 30.75
C PRO A 671 41.57 -9.01 31.32
N SER A 672 42.34 -8.02 30.84
CA SER A 672 43.75 -7.85 31.22
C SER A 672 43.97 -7.44 32.69
N SER A 673 42.92 -6.95 33.35
CA SER A 673 42.95 -6.53 34.76
C SER A 673 41.55 -6.57 35.40
N GLU A 674 41.52 -6.58 36.74
CA GLU A 674 40.26 -6.48 37.51
C GLU A 674 39.52 -5.15 37.22
N ALA A 675 40.26 -4.06 36.99
CA ALA A 675 39.68 -2.77 36.60
C ALA A 675 38.98 -2.83 35.24
N ALA A 676 39.52 -3.58 34.28
CA ALA A 676 38.87 -3.80 32.99
C ALA A 676 37.64 -4.71 33.10
N ASN A 677 37.69 -5.73 33.97
CA ASN A 677 36.54 -6.60 34.26
C ASN A 677 35.38 -5.80 34.88
N MET A 678 35.69 -4.83 35.74
CA MET A 678 34.70 -3.92 36.30
C MET A 678 34.08 -2.98 35.26
N ASP A 679 34.86 -2.51 34.27
CA ASP A 679 34.35 -1.74 33.14
C ASP A 679 33.40 -2.60 32.26
N VAL A 680 33.71 -3.89 32.04
CA VAL A 680 32.80 -4.81 31.33
C VAL A 680 31.48 -4.97 32.10
N LEU A 681 31.55 -5.21 33.41
CA LEU A 681 30.35 -5.35 34.26
C LEU A 681 29.49 -4.08 34.25
N LYS A 682 30.13 -2.91 34.25
CA LYS A 682 29.45 -1.62 34.13
C LYS A 682 28.67 -1.55 32.82
N LEU A 683 29.29 -1.88 31.69
CA LEU A 683 28.62 -1.87 30.38
C LEU A 683 27.51 -2.92 30.27
N ALA A 684 27.72 -4.11 30.81
CA ALA A 684 26.72 -5.19 30.80
C ALA A 684 25.42 -4.74 31.50
N ARG A 685 25.55 -4.07 32.65
CA ARG A 685 24.40 -3.53 33.41
C ARG A 685 23.82 -2.27 32.79
N GLU A 686 24.66 -1.36 32.30
CA GLU A 686 24.21 -0.13 31.64
C GLU A 686 23.36 -0.43 30.40
N PHE A 687 23.69 -1.51 29.68
CA PHE A 687 23.02 -1.88 28.45
C PHE A 687 22.13 -3.12 28.53
N ASP A 688 21.91 -3.66 29.73
CA ASP A 688 21.04 -4.83 29.94
C ASP A 688 21.42 -6.01 29.03
N LEU A 689 22.67 -6.47 29.15
CA LEU A 689 23.27 -7.55 28.37
C LEU A 689 23.61 -8.75 29.28
N PRO A 690 22.65 -9.65 29.56
CA PRO A 690 22.84 -10.77 30.49
C PRO A 690 23.99 -11.70 30.11
N ALA A 691 24.15 -12.00 28.81
CA ALA A 691 25.24 -12.86 28.33
C ALA A 691 26.64 -12.27 28.58
N LEU A 692 26.77 -10.94 28.63
CA LEU A 692 28.02 -10.26 28.97
C LEU A 692 28.23 -10.24 30.50
N GLU A 693 27.16 -10.07 31.28
CA GLU A 693 27.22 -10.13 32.76
C GLU A 693 27.59 -11.54 33.24
N ASP A 694 27.06 -12.58 32.60
CA ASP A 694 27.40 -13.99 32.88
C ASP A 694 28.88 -14.30 32.60
N GLN A 695 29.45 -13.71 31.54
CA GLN A 695 30.87 -13.86 31.21
C GLN A 695 31.79 -13.23 32.27
N VAL A 696 31.37 -12.11 32.88
CA VAL A 696 32.08 -11.52 34.04
C VAL A 696 32.01 -12.45 35.25
N GLY A 697 30.85 -13.05 35.51
CA GLY A 697 30.62 -13.95 36.66
C GLY A 697 31.41 -15.27 36.61
N LEU A 698 31.83 -15.71 35.42
CA LEU A 698 32.69 -16.87 35.21
C LEU A 698 34.18 -16.61 35.49
N SER A 699 34.58 -15.34 35.59
CA SER A 699 35.92 -14.94 36.04
C SER A 699 35.91 -14.75 37.56
N GLU A 700 36.73 -15.48 38.30
CA GLU A 700 36.83 -15.38 39.77
C GLU A 700 37.26 -13.96 40.20
N CYS A 701 36.30 -13.06 40.41
CA CYS A 701 36.52 -11.74 41.01
C CYS A 701 36.29 -11.85 42.54
N PRO A 702 37.31 -11.68 43.40
CA PRO A 702 37.21 -11.99 44.83
C PRO A 702 36.27 -11.10 45.67
N LEU A 703 35.53 -10.16 45.08
CA LEU A 703 34.73 -9.16 45.82
C LEU A 703 33.21 -9.33 45.73
N ILE A 704 32.69 -10.37 45.07
CA ILE A 704 31.25 -10.72 45.09
C ILE A 704 31.00 -11.86 46.10
N ARG A 705 31.44 -11.67 47.35
CA ARG A 705 30.91 -12.36 48.54
C ARG A 705 30.65 -11.31 49.60
N ARG A 706 29.52 -10.62 49.50
CA ARG A 706 28.84 -9.88 50.61
C ARG A 706 27.53 -9.31 50.08
N ARG A 707 26.54 -10.18 49.85
CA ARG A 707 25.11 -9.82 49.77
C ARG A 707 24.23 -11.06 49.82
N HIS A 708 24.54 -11.97 50.74
CA HIS A 708 23.61 -12.96 51.28
C HIS A 708 24.15 -13.35 52.65
N ASP A 709 23.90 -12.46 53.60
CA ASP A 709 23.71 -12.70 55.04
C ASP A 709 22.88 -11.52 55.57
#